data_AF-A0A8B7DE50-F1
#
_entry.id   AF-A0A8B7DE50-F1
#
_cell.length_a   1.000
_cell.length_b   1.000
_cell.length_c   1.000
_cell.angle_alpha   90.00
_cell.angle_beta   90.00
_cell.angle_gamma   90.00
#
_symmetry.space_group_name_H-M   'P 1'
#
loop_
_entity.id
_entity.type
_entity.pdbx_description
1 polymer ?
#
loop_
_entity_poly.entity_id
_entity_poly.type
_entity_poly.pdbx_seq_one_letter_code
_entity_poly.pdbx_strand_id
1 'polypeptide(L)'
;MVWLVLVIFLTTIEKNQCNQPKSSKFFKRNDLLKDTFNKLFQDVPLKEKLPEYILDSQNEIYSQVKEQFDVADDISKKLDEMSKLPNTQQKLEMLINEASKKNKKIQEIKNIYDTVMKLSNDKNLPEIVDGVVALGGSLMEVVDGVVRGHWQDMLEGGLNIVQSLLVLAGPMGSIISTAMSLVSAIFGLFGGSVGSKKVSENQEGMIKRVIDDALKRSRAKELKSDAEGLKKEINSVRNSINQFREESSITEDQATLLYNQAFLGVSFFGKLKVYIDEYCDCTSYKGDEDSKRGEFSGRCLEFLNLYSDISILRQLLIADMASVIGSFNNMDKLAVNLLKLTDKEKVSDKEILTFFLDPINNRAQRFCISQYFGAPNRYPTIQLYLSKLSKIPEGKPIPGKAVICSAKELLGLCQELELTQYDDLKDWENKVKSLYVPQGVLVYGFSQRFQNGASFGPFPGPTVIGLTPGEWKSILIVENKNDINQFVRICEAENMEQTGRCDFLKVQEYPFLQMALGTDHGVWTKQGKKCIFPFKDKDGLHYSCVDGATQFWCAIDVKSDLVYSDYGECLFPETWENKVESISIPDGIQVEMFSDVQFKGKKIGPFYGPNTINKLCGGKETKSMKVSKTDVKTAGMVLICSEKSFSGMCDYIEPEKYSKLIFHGCNWNEKKASIKSIRVPDGLAVAMWTKVDFEGMPFGPYTGPVSVPEVDDGYTANEFQINSMNIEKFTKSDLVYEKSDFSEKRSKTLSYSKISKISRV
;
A
#
# COMPACT_ATOMS: atom_id res chain seq x y z
N MET A 1 -10.52 20.77 18.23
CA MET A 1 -9.45 20.95 19.23
C MET A 1 -9.20 19.68 20.06
N VAL A 2 -10.21 19.06 20.69
CA VAL A 2 -10.06 17.76 21.41
C VAL A 2 -9.27 16.70 20.62
N TRP A 3 -9.56 16.55 19.33
CA TRP A 3 -8.88 15.60 18.43
C TRP A 3 -7.41 15.97 18.17
N LEU A 4 -7.10 17.28 18.15
CA LEU A 4 -5.75 17.82 17.98
C LEU A 4 -4.87 17.53 19.20
N VAL A 5 -5.44 17.67 20.40
CA VAL A 5 -4.75 17.38 21.66
C VAL A 5 -4.44 15.89 21.75
N LEU A 6 -5.38 14.99 21.41
CA LEU A 6 -5.16 13.55 21.38
C LEU A 6 -4.10 13.08 20.37
N VAL A 7 -4.05 13.68 19.18
CA VAL A 7 -3.08 13.30 18.13
C VAL A 7 -1.66 13.82 18.44
N ILE A 8 -1.53 15.05 18.95
CA ILE A 8 -0.25 15.57 19.46
C ILE A 8 0.25 14.70 20.62
N PHE A 9 -0.68 14.18 21.44
CA PHE A 9 -0.34 13.34 22.58
C PHE A 9 0.18 11.96 22.17
N LEU A 10 -0.53 11.25 21.28
CA LEU A 10 -0.16 9.91 20.84
C LEU A 10 1.17 9.88 20.05
N THR A 11 1.41 10.91 19.23
CA THR A 11 2.66 11.05 18.45
C THR A 11 3.89 11.42 19.31
N THR A 12 3.68 11.95 20.51
CA THR A 12 4.76 12.30 21.45
C THR A 12 5.15 11.12 22.36
N ILE A 13 4.21 10.20 22.64
CA ILE A 13 4.48 8.95 23.38
C ILE A 13 5.40 8.01 22.57
N GLU A 14 5.20 7.92 21.26
CA GLU A 14 6.05 7.10 20.38
C GLU A 14 7.50 7.61 20.29
N LYS A 15 7.70 8.93 20.34
CA LYS A 15 9.04 9.55 20.19
C LYS A 15 9.95 9.44 21.41
N ASN A 16 9.43 9.11 22.58
CA ASN A 16 10.20 9.10 23.83
C ASN A 16 10.60 7.70 24.33
N GLN A 17 10.45 6.66 23.51
CA GLN A 17 10.88 5.29 23.88
C GLN A 17 12.37 4.98 23.64
N CYS A 18 13.20 5.94 23.23
CA CYS A 18 14.66 5.74 23.14
C CYS A 18 15.45 6.87 23.84
N ASN A 19 16.04 6.52 25.00
CA ASN A 19 17.14 7.15 25.76
C ASN A 19 17.01 8.59 26.35
N GLN A 20 16.77 8.61 27.68
CA GLN A 20 17.17 9.58 28.74
C GLN A 20 16.44 10.95 28.90
N PRO A 21 16.38 11.51 30.14
CA PRO A 21 15.22 12.23 30.66
C PRO A 21 15.39 13.75 30.75
N LYS A 22 14.41 14.54 30.25
CA LYS A 22 14.18 15.94 30.68
C LYS A 22 12.70 16.32 30.60
N SER A 23 11.94 16.03 31.67
CA SER A 23 10.52 16.41 31.82
C SER A 23 10.29 17.92 32.08
N SER A 24 11.34 18.73 32.32
CA SER A 24 11.16 20.15 32.70
C SER A 24 10.86 21.12 31.55
N LYS A 25 11.07 20.72 30.29
CA LYS A 25 10.84 21.60 29.12
C LYS A 25 9.38 21.66 28.65
N PHE A 26 8.57 20.68 29.02
CA PHE A 26 7.16 20.59 28.60
C PHE A 26 6.27 21.55 29.40
N PHE A 27 6.42 21.57 30.74
CA PHE A 27 5.65 22.45 31.63
C PHE A 27 5.84 23.94 31.34
N LYS A 28 7.09 24.36 31.08
CA LYS A 28 7.40 25.76 30.71
C LYS A 28 6.71 26.23 29.42
N ARG A 29 6.33 25.33 28.52
CA ARG A 29 5.68 25.68 27.24
C ARG A 29 4.16 25.82 27.38
N ASN A 30 3.53 25.00 28.22
CA ASN A 30 2.09 25.08 28.49
C ASN A 30 1.74 26.30 29.36
N ASP A 31 2.54 26.59 30.39
CA ASP A 31 2.36 27.79 31.22
C ASP A 31 2.56 29.07 30.38
N LEU A 32 3.55 29.07 29.48
CA LEU A 32 3.80 30.19 28.57
C LEU A 32 2.65 30.40 27.58
N LEU A 33 2.04 29.34 27.05
CA LEU A 33 0.88 29.42 26.16
C LEU A 33 -0.37 29.91 26.88
N LYS A 34 -0.61 29.44 28.11
CA LYS A 34 -1.72 29.87 28.97
C LYS A 34 -1.58 31.34 29.37
N ASP A 35 -0.37 31.77 29.73
CA ASP A 35 -0.05 33.17 30.03
C ASP A 35 -0.15 34.07 28.80
N THR A 36 0.30 33.61 27.64
CA THR A 36 0.21 34.37 26.38
C THR A 36 -1.24 34.53 25.93
N PHE A 37 -2.06 33.48 26.10
CA PHE A 37 -3.48 33.51 25.82
C PHE A 37 -4.23 34.45 26.77
N ASN A 38 -3.96 34.38 28.08
CA ASN A 38 -4.57 35.28 29.06
C ASN A 38 -4.17 36.74 28.85
N LYS A 39 -2.91 37.02 28.49
CA LYS A 39 -2.43 38.37 28.15
C LYS A 39 -3.08 38.92 26.87
N LEU A 40 -3.21 38.10 25.82
CA LEU A 40 -3.84 38.50 24.57
C LEU A 40 -5.32 38.90 24.72
N PHE A 41 -6.02 38.35 25.71
CA PHE A 41 -7.44 38.64 25.97
C PHE A 41 -7.68 39.65 27.10
N GLN A 42 -6.74 39.86 28.03
CA GLN A 42 -6.87 40.83 29.12
C GLN A 42 -6.27 42.21 28.78
N ASP A 43 -5.28 42.30 27.88
CA ASP A 43 -4.57 43.55 27.58
C ASP A 43 -5.10 44.31 26.35
N VAL A 44 -6.30 44.00 25.83
CA VAL A 44 -6.93 44.81 24.77
C VAL A 44 -7.58 46.05 25.40
N PRO A 45 -7.05 47.28 25.21
CA PRO A 45 -7.67 48.47 25.76
C PRO A 45 -8.83 48.88 24.83
N LEU A 46 -10.02 48.33 25.07
CA LEU A 46 -11.24 48.74 24.38
C LEU A 46 -11.81 50.01 25.02
N LYS A 47 -11.17 51.15 24.71
CA LYS A 47 -11.84 52.46 24.73
C LYS A 47 -12.20 52.83 23.30
N GLU A 48 -13.26 52.20 22.77
CA GLU A 48 -14.28 52.82 21.92
C GLU A 48 -15.28 51.75 21.42
N LYS A 49 -16.54 52.18 21.31
CA LYS A 49 -17.79 51.40 21.26
C LYS A 49 -17.77 50.25 20.23
N LEU A 50 -17.64 49.01 20.70
CA LEU A 50 -18.06 47.83 19.95
C LEU A 50 -19.56 47.55 20.20
N PRO A 51 -20.32 47.12 19.17
CA PRO A 51 -21.69 46.65 19.34
C PRO A 51 -21.77 45.43 20.28
N GLU A 52 -22.81 45.37 21.10
CA GLU A 52 -23.05 44.36 22.14
C GLU A 52 -22.97 42.91 21.61
N TYR A 53 -23.48 42.65 20.40
CA TYR A 53 -23.44 41.32 19.78
C TYR A 53 -22.01 40.80 19.47
N ILE A 54 -21.03 41.69 19.30
CA ILE A 54 -19.63 41.31 19.07
C ILE A 54 -18.98 40.92 20.40
N LEU A 55 -19.32 41.60 21.50
CA LEU A 55 -18.87 41.21 22.84
C LEU A 55 -19.45 39.85 23.25
N ASP A 56 -20.73 39.60 22.98
CA ASP A 56 -21.36 38.32 23.30
C ASP A 56 -20.71 37.16 22.54
N SER A 57 -20.43 37.36 21.24
CA SER A 57 -19.74 36.37 20.41
C SER A 57 -18.29 36.14 20.87
N GLN A 58 -17.58 37.18 21.31
CA GLN A 58 -16.22 37.06 21.85
C GLN A 58 -16.19 36.31 23.18
N ASN A 59 -17.15 36.60 24.08
CA ASN A 59 -17.27 35.93 25.37
C ASN A 59 -17.65 34.45 25.21
N GLU A 60 -18.50 34.12 24.24
CA GLU A 60 -18.84 32.73 23.90
C GLU A 60 -17.61 31.97 23.37
N ILE A 61 -16.85 32.58 22.44
CA ILE A 61 -15.60 32.01 21.91
C ILE A 61 -14.56 31.84 23.02
N TYR A 62 -14.38 32.84 23.88
CA TYR A 62 -13.45 32.77 25.01
C TYR A 62 -13.82 31.65 25.99
N SER A 63 -15.12 31.50 26.31
CA SER A 63 -15.64 30.43 27.17
C SER A 63 -15.35 29.04 26.57
N GLN A 64 -15.67 28.85 25.29
CA GLN A 64 -15.42 27.58 24.59
C GLN A 64 -13.92 27.25 24.51
N VAL A 65 -13.06 28.23 24.24
CA VAL A 65 -11.61 28.01 24.16
C VAL A 65 -11.00 27.73 25.54
N LYS A 66 -11.47 28.42 26.58
CA LYS A 66 -11.03 28.19 27.97
C LYS A 66 -11.39 26.78 28.44
N GLU A 67 -12.62 26.33 28.18
CA GLU A 67 -13.05 24.96 28.46
C GLU A 67 -12.11 23.94 27.79
N GLN A 68 -11.71 24.16 26.55
CA GLN A 68 -10.78 23.26 25.83
C GLN A 68 -9.35 23.25 26.41
N PHE A 69 -8.86 24.39 26.92
CA PHE A 69 -7.55 24.47 27.60
C PHE A 69 -7.57 23.75 28.94
N ASP A 70 -8.64 23.90 29.72
CA ASP A 70 -8.82 23.20 31.00
C ASP A 70 -8.95 21.69 30.76
N VAL A 71 -9.56 21.28 29.64
CA VAL A 71 -9.59 19.89 29.18
C VAL A 71 -8.18 19.34 28.93
N ALA A 72 -7.34 20.09 28.21
CA ALA A 72 -5.99 19.66 27.83
C ALA A 72 -5.01 19.62 29.01
N ASP A 73 -5.09 20.57 29.94
CA ASP A 73 -4.25 20.63 31.15
C ASP A 73 -4.50 19.43 32.07
N ASP A 74 -5.77 19.05 32.20
CA ASP A 74 -6.23 17.91 33.01
C ASP A 74 -5.83 16.55 32.39
N ILE A 75 -5.92 16.43 31.05
CA ILE A 75 -5.40 15.26 30.30
C ILE A 75 -3.88 15.15 30.46
N SER A 76 -3.14 16.27 30.39
CA SER A 76 -1.69 16.30 30.55
C SER A 76 -1.23 15.85 31.93
N LYS A 77 -1.92 16.28 33.00
CA LYS A 77 -1.59 15.90 34.39
C LYS A 77 -1.75 14.40 34.62
N LYS A 78 -2.78 13.79 34.03
CA LYS A 78 -3.01 12.34 34.14
C LYS A 78 -2.03 11.50 33.33
N LEU A 79 -1.48 12.03 32.24
CA LEU A 79 -0.50 11.31 31.42
C LEU A 79 0.85 11.06 32.10
N ASP A 80 1.23 11.90 33.06
CA ASP A 80 2.33 11.60 33.97
C ASP A 80 2.02 10.41 34.90
N GLU A 81 0.75 10.20 35.25
CA GLU A 81 0.28 9.02 35.99
C GLU A 81 0.27 7.77 35.08
N MET A 82 -0.06 7.93 33.79
CA MET A 82 -0.09 6.84 32.79
C MET A 82 1.29 6.27 32.45
N SER A 83 2.34 7.11 32.48
CA SER A 83 3.72 6.69 32.24
C SER A 83 4.21 5.62 33.24
N LYS A 84 3.54 5.52 34.39
CA LYS A 84 3.87 4.61 35.49
C LYS A 84 3.15 3.26 35.40
N LEU A 85 2.26 3.04 34.41
CA LEU A 85 1.52 1.79 34.27
C LEU A 85 2.25 0.73 33.40
N PRO A 86 2.15 -0.57 33.74
CA PRO A 86 2.99 -1.61 33.16
C PRO A 86 2.51 -2.20 31.82
N ASN A 87 1.23 -2.09 31.42
CA ASN A 87 0.74 -2.67 30.16
C ASN A 87 -0.02 -1.69 29.25
N THR A 88 -0.09 -2.03 27.95
CA THR A 88 -0.69 -1.20 26.88
C THR A 88 -2.22 -1.10 26.98
N GLN A 89 -2.88 -2.11 27.54
CA GLN A 89 -4.34 -2.19 27.70
C GLN A 89 -4.86 -1.21 28.77
N GLN A 90 -4.18 -1.12 29.93
CA GLN A 90 -4.50 -0.16 30.99
C GLN A 90 -4.23 1.28 30.55
N LYS A 91 -3.22 1.50 29.70
CA LYS A 91 -2.96 2.80 29.09
C LYS A 91 -4.08 3.19 28.12
N LEU A 92 -4.53 2.27 27.28
CA LEU A 92 -5.62 2.51 26.34
C LEU A 92 -6.96 2.78 27.05
N GLU A 93 -7.29 1.98 28.08
CA GLU A 93 -8.49 2.18 28.90
C GLU A 93 -8.52 3.57 29.55
N MET A 94 -7.43 4.04 30.11
CA MET A 94 -7.40 5.35 30.76
C MET A 94 -7.49 6.51 29.76
N LEU A 95 -6.87 6.40 28.59
CA LEU A 95 -6.98 7.38 27.49
C LEU A 95 -8.41 7.49 26.97
N ILE A 96 -9.04 6.34 26.71
CA ILE A 96 -10.44 6.27 26.27
C ILE A 96 -11.35 6.84 27.38
N ASN A 97 -11.11 6.49 28.65
CA ASN A 97 -11.89 6.97 29.79
C ASN A 97 -11.88 8.49 29.97
N GLU A 98 -10.76 9.12 29.67
CA GLU A 98 -10.57 10.56 29.85
C GLU A 98 -11.06 11.36 28.65
N ALA A 99 -10.81 10.86 27.43
CA ALA A 99 -11.28 11.45 26.19
C ALA A 99 -12.81 11.43 26.05
N SER A 100 -13.45 10.40 26.60
CA SER A 100 -14.90 10.21 26.54
C SER A 100 -15.68 11.23 27.37
N LYS A 101 -15.17 11.61 28.56
CA LYS A 101 -15.82 12.56 29.48
C LYS A 101 -16.10 13.93 28.84
N LYS A 102 -15.36 14.25 27.78
CA LYS A 102 -15.29 15.59 27.18
C LYS A 102 -15.73 15.61 25.72
N ASN A 103 -16.11 14.46 25.14
CA ASN A 103 -16.59 14.38 23.76
C ASN A 103 -17.64 13.26 23.61
N LYS A 104 -18.89 13.66 23.31
CA LYS A 104 -20.03 12.75 23.17
C LYS A 104 -19.81 11.63 22.12
N LYS A 105 -19.09 11.91 21.04
CA LYS A 105 -18.77 10.90 20.00
C LYS A 105 -17.69 9.91 20.45
N ILE A 106 -16.72 10.36 21.24
CA ILE A 106 -15.72 9.47 21.85
C ILE A 106 -16.34 8.68 23.00
N GLN A 107 -17.36 9.23 23.66
CA GLN A 107 -18.16 8.51 24.65
C GLN A 107 -18.94 7.36 24.02
N GLU A 108 -19.45 7.50 22.79
CA GLU A 108 -20.05 6.38 22.05
C GLU A 108 -19.01 5.30 21.72
N ILE A 109 -17.85 5.68 21.17
CA ILE A 109 -16.74 4.74 20.90
C ILE A 109 -16.25 4.05 22.18
N LYS A 110 -16.16 4.79 23.29
CA LYS A 110 -15.81 4.24 24.60
C LYS A 110 -16.88 3.28 25.10
N ASN A 111 -18.15 3.66 25.07
CA ASN A 111 -19.22 2.79 25.55
C ASN A 111 -19.22 1.48 24.77
N ILE A 112 -18.88 1.53 23.48
CA ILE A 112 -18.69 0.35 22.66
C ILE A 112 -17.44 -0.43 23.10
N TYR A 113 -16.28 0.22 23.24
CA TYR A 113 -15.05 -0.40 23.74
C TYR A 113 -15.25 -1.06 25.11
N ASP A 114 -15.89 -0.40 26.06
CA ASP A 114 -16.19 -0.92 27.39
C ASP A 114 -17.16 -2.12 27.33
N THR A 115 -18.09 -2.12 26.37
CA THR A 115 -18.99 -3.26 26.13
C THR A 115 -18.23 -4.44 25.54
N VAL A 116 -17.35 -4.18 24.58
CA VAL A 116 -16.41 -5.15 24.00
C VAL A 116 -15.51 -5.76 25.08
N MET A 117 -14.93 -4.94 25.95
CA MET A 117 -14.04 -5.39 27.02
C MET A 117 -14.78 -6.16 28.11
N LYS A 118 -16.04 -5.82 28.39
CA LYS A 118 -16.90 -6.61 29.29
C LYS A 118 -17.19 -7.99 28.72
N LEU A 119 -17.47 -8.09 27.42
CA LEU A 119 -17.66 -9.38 26.72
C LEU A 119 -16.35 -10.19 26.67
N SER A 120 -15.21 -9.53 26.53
CA SER A 120 -13.89 -10.16 26.50
C SER A 120 -13.46 -10.81 27.81
N ASN A 121 -13.96 -10.32 28.95
CA ASN A 121 -13.60 -10.85 30.27
C ASN A 121 -14.44 -12.06 30.69
N ASP A 122 -15.42 -12.47 29.89
CA ASP A 122 -16.18 -13.70 30.13
C ASP A 122 -15.33 -14.92 29.74
N LYS A 123 -14.89 -15.68 30.76
CA LYS A 123 -13.88 -16.76 30.63
C LYS A 123 -14.29 -17.90 29.70
N ASN A 124 -15.53 -17.93 29.23
CA ASN A 124 -16.06 -19.01 28.43
C ASN A 124 -15.92 -18.83 26.91
N LEU A 125 -15.41 -17.71 26.36
CA LEU A 125 -15.40 -17.51 24.90
C LEU A 125 -14.15 -16.81 24.31
N PRO A 126 -13.01 -17.50 24.18
CA PRO A 126 -11.81 -16.99 23.50
C PRO A 126 -12.05 -16.54 22.05
N GLU A 127 -12.81 -17.32 21.27
CA GLU A 127 -13.05 -17.02 19.84
C GLU A 127 -13.83 -15.71 19.62
N ILE A 128 -14.67 -15.30 20.58
CA ILE A 128 -15.42 -14.04 20.51
C ILE A 128 -14.53 -12.86 20.83
N VAL A 129 -13.65 -13.01 21.81
CA VAL A 129 -12.67 -11.97 22.15
C VAL A 129 -11.81 -11.66 20.92
N ASP A 130 -11.31 -12.71 20.25
CA ASP A 130 -10.50 -12.56 19.05
C ASP A 130 -11.29 -11.90 17.91
N GLY A 131 -12.55 -12.31 17.68
CA GLY A 131 -13.42 -11.70 16.66
C GLY A 131 -13.72 -10.23 16.92
N VAL A 132 -13.94 -9.83 18.18
CA VAL A 132 -14.23 -8.44 18.54
C VAL A 132 -12.98 -7.57 18.53
N VAL A 133 -11.84 -8.09 18.97
CA VAL A 133 -10.53 -7.39 18.88
C VAL A 133 -10.14 -7.21 17.42
N ALA A 134 -10.30 -8.25 16.59
CA ALA A 134 -10.09 -8.17 15.14
C ALA A 134 -11.01 -7.11 14.51
N LEU A 135 -12.29 -7.09 14.88
CA LEU A 135 -13.24 -6.06 14.42
C LEU A 135 -12.74 -4.65 14.80
N GLY A 136 -12.33 -4.44 16.05
CA GLY A 136 -11.79 -3.16 16.52
C GLY A 136 -10.55 -2.69 15.73
N GLY A 137 -9.59 -3.58 15.47
CA GLY A 137 -8.42 -3.29 14.63
C GLY A 137 -8.79 -2.95 13.19
N SER A 138 -9.68 -3.74 12.60
CA SER A 138 -10.20 -3.55 11.23
C SER A 138 -10.90 -2.21 11.06
N LEU A 139 -11.66 -1.79 12.07
CA LEU A 139 -12.34 -0.51 12.08
C LEU A 139 -11.35 0.66 12.11
N MET A 140 -10.25 0.53 12.86
CA MET A 140 -9.19 1.53 12.85
C MET A 140 -8.50 1.61 11.49
N GLU A 141 -8.28 0.48 10.80
CA GLU A 141 -7.76 0.46 9.43
C GLU A 141 -8.71 1.15 8.44
N VAL A 142 -10.03 0.94 8.54
CA VAL A 142 -11.02 1.67 7.73
C VAL A 142 -10.98 3.16 8.00
N VAL A 143 -11.02 3.55 9.26
CA VAL A 143 -10.99 4.97 9.65
C VAL A 143 -9.69 5.61 9.19
N ASP A 144 -8.56 4.95 9.38
CA ASP A 144 -7.26 5.41 8.95
C ASP A 144 -7.17 5.51 7.42
N GLY A 145 -7.68 4.53 6.69
CA GLY A 145 -7.78 4.56 5.24
C GLY A 145 -8.64 5.70 4.72
N VAL A 146 -9.81 5.95 5.30
CA VAL A 146 -10.65 7.10 4.91
C VAL A 146 -10.01 8.42 5.29
N VAL A 147 -9.49 8.54 6.51
CA VAL A 147 -8.82 9.75 6.98
C VAL A 147 -7.65 10.05 6.07
N ARG A 148 -6.84 9.06 5.69
CA ARG A 148 -5.68 9.21 4.81
C ARG A 148 -6.03 9.28 3.32
N GLY A 149 -7.29 9.10 2.92
CA GLY A 149 -7.65 8.95 1.51
C GLY A 149 -6.99 7.73 0.85
N HIS A 150 -6.56 6.76 1.65
CA HIS A 150 -6.00 5.49 1.22
C HIS A 150 -7.13 4.47 1.05
N TRP A 151 -7.67 4.42 -0.16
CA TRP A 151 -8.71 3.45 -0.53
C TRP A 151 -8.31 2.00 -0.22
N GLN A 152 -7.05 1.62 -0.41
CA GLN A 152 -6.56 0.27 -0.15
C GLN A 152 -6.62 -0.11 1.33
N ASP A 153 -6.15 0.77 2.22
CA ASP A 153 -6.21 0.56 3.66
C ASP A 153 -7.68 0.46 4.11
N MET A 154 -8.56 1.27 3.50
CA MET A 154 -9.99 1.18 3.75
C MET A 154 -10.59 -0.15 3.26
N LEU A 155 -10.18 -0.61 2.08
CA LEU A 155 -10.61 -1.89 1.53
C LEU A 155 -10.17 -3.06 2.41
N GLU A 156 -8.94 -3.03 2.90
CA GLU A 156 -8.40 -4.05 3.79
C GLU A 156 -9.16 -4.08 5.11
N GLY A 157 -9.29 -2.93 5.78
CA GLY A 157 -10.07 -2.82 7.00
C GLY A 157 -11.52 -3.26 6.77
N GLY A 158 -12.10 -2.90 5.61
CA GLY A 158 -13.45 -3.27 5.23
C GLY A 158 -13.64 -4.78 5.11
N LEU A 159 -12.75 -5.46 4.38
CA LEU A 159 -12.75 -6.92 4.28
C LEU A 159 -12.58 -7.59 5.65
N ASN A 160 -11.70 -7.05 6.49
CA ASN A 160 -11.47 -7.58 7.84
C ASN A 160 -12.71 -7.37 8.75
N ILE A 161 -13.46 -6.27 8.60
CA ILE A 161 -14.76 -6.06 9.27
C ILE A 161 -15.75 -7.14 8.85
N VAL A 162 -15.92 -7.37 7.54
CA VAL A 162 -16.87 -8.35 7.02
C VAL A 162 -16.53 -9.75 7.55
N GLN A 163 -15.24 -10.12 7.54
CA GLN A 163 -14.78 -11.39 8.11
C GLN A 163 -15.07 -11.49 9.62
N SER A 164 -14.80 -10.44 10.38
CA SER A 164 -15.04 -10.42 11.83
C SER A 164 -16.53 -10.53 12.16
N LEU A 165 -17.39 -9.84 11.40
CA LEU A 165 -18.84 -9.92 11.57
C LEU A 165 -19.40 -11.33 11.32
N LEU A 166 -18.83 -12.06 10.35
CA LEU A 166 -19.23 -13.43 10.05
C LEU A 166 -18.89 -14.41 11.16
N VAL A 167 -17.71 -14.26 11.79
CA VAL A 167 -17.32 -15.06 12.97
C VAL A 167 -18.33 -14.83 14.11
N LEU A 168 -18.75 -13.58 14.30
CA LEU A 168 -19.76 -13.23 15.32
C LEU A 168 -21.18 -13.68 14.96
N ALA A 169 -21.45 -13.96 13.67
CA ALA A 169 -22.74 -14.42 13.18
C ALA A 169 -23.02 -15.92 13.39
N GLY A 170 -22.12 -16.63 14.08
CA GLY A 170 -22.25 -18.04 14.45
C GLY A 170 -23.38 -18.34 15.46
N PRO A 171 -23.32 -19.46 16.21
CA PRO A 171 -24.41 -19.92 17.09
C PRO A 171 -24.89 -18.92 18.16
N MET A 172 -24.09 -17.89 18.45
CA MET A 172 -24.28 -16.90 19.51
C MET A 172 -24.78 -15.55 18.94
N GLY A 173 -25.91 -15.55 18.24
CA GLY A 173 -26.45 -14.38 17.52
C GLY A 173 -26.70 -13.11 18.35
N SER A 174 -26.67 -13.17 19.68
CA SER A 174 -26.90 -12.02 20.56
C SER A 174 -25.78 -10.96 20.55
N ILE A 175 -24.56 -11.32 20.12
CA ILE A 175 -23.41 -10.39 20.10
C ILE A 175 -23.37 -9.57 18.80
N ILE A 176 -24.09 -10.05 17.77
CA ILE A 176 -24.21 -9.39 16.47
C ILE A 176 -24.74 -7.97 16.65
N SER A 177 -25.79 -7.75 17.44
CA SER A 177 -26.38 -6.41 17.62
C SER A 177 -25.39 -5.35 18.13
N THR A 178 -24.45 -5.74 19.00
CA THR A 178 -23.40 -4.86 19.53
C THR A 178 -22.32 -4.57 18.48
N ALA A 179 -21.86 -5.61 17.78
CA ALA A 179 -20.90 -5.46 16.69
C ALA A 179 -21.49 -4.65 15.52
N MET A 180 -22.76 -4.87 15.22
CA MET A 180 -23.52 -4.14 14.22
C MET A 180 -23.68 -2.68 14.60
N SER A 181 -23.98 -2.36 15.85
CA SER A 181 -24.05 -0.96 16.31
C SER A 181 -22.72 -0.22 16.12
N LEU A 182 -21.59 -0.89 16.38
CA LEU A 182 -20.25 -0.34 16.15
C LEU A 182 -19.98 -0.07 14.66
N VAL A 183 -20.32 -1.04 13.82
CA VAL A 183 -20.19 -0.93 12.36
C VAL A 183 -21.10 0.17 11.82
N SER A 184 -22.32 0.32 12.37
CA SER A 184 -23.26 1.38 12.00
C SER A 184 -22.75 2.75 12.40
N ALA A 185 -22.12 2.87 13.56
CA ALA A 185 -21.53 4.14 14.01
C ALA A 185 -20.43 4.60 13.03
N ILE A 186 -19.65 3.67 12.50
CA ILE A 186 -18.54 3.98 11.57
C ILE A 186 -19.04 4.23 10.16
N PHE A 187 -19.98 3.41 9.66
CA PHE A 187 -20.61 3.71 8.38
C PHE A 187 -21.50 4.97 8.42
N GLY A 188 -22.07 5.27 9.59
CA GLY A 188 -22.78 6.51 9.90
C GLY A 188 -21.88 7.74 9.97
N LEU A 189 -20.62 7.59 10.40
CA LEU A 189 -19.60 8.65 10.29
C LEU A 189 -19.32 8.98 8.83
N PHE A 190 -19.44 8.02 7.93
CA PHE A 190 -19.46 8.33 6.52
C PHE A 190 -20.79 9.05 6.20
N GLY A 191 -21.95 8.52 6.59
CA GLY A 191 -23.32 8.85 6.16
C GLY A 191 -23.83 10.30 6.21
N GLY A 192 -23.05 11.27 6.68
CA GLY A 192 -23.36 12.69 6.46
C GLY A 192 -24.69 13.17 7.07
N SER A 193 -24.97 12.81 8.32
CA SER A 193 -26.00 13.46 9.12
C SER A 193 -25.41 13.76 10.51
N VAL A 194 -25.79 14.89 11.09
CA VAL A 194 -25.26 15.47 12.34
C VAL A 194 -24.00 16.37 12.20
N GLY A 195 -24.17 17.53 11.53
CA GLY A 195 -23.76 18.81 12.13
C GLY A 195 -22.55 19.59 11.56
N SER A 196 -21.67 19.03 10.74
CA SER A 196 -20.48 19.78 10.25
C SER A 196 -20.42 19.94 8.74
N LYS A 197 -20.82 21.11 8.25
CA LYS A 197 -20.77 21.58 6.84
C LYS A 197 -19.36 21.65 6.18
N LYS A 198 -18.30 21.09 6.77
CA LYS A 198 -16.90 21.43 6.39
C LYS A 198 -15.90 20.27 6.21
N VAL A 199 -16.33 19.01 6.18
CA VAL A 199 -15.45 17.94 5.68
C VAL A 199 -15.81 17.70 4.22
N SER A 200 -15.20 18.49 3.33
CA SER A 200 -15.50 18.48 1.89
C SER A 200 -14.72 17.38 1.18
N GLU A 201 -15.14 16.16 1.41
CA GLU A 201 -15.28 15.20 0.34
C GLU A 201 -16.54 14.39 0.61
N ASN A 202 -17.62 14.83 -0.01
CA ASN A 202 -18.93 14.21 0.09
C ASN A 202 -18.73 12.73 -0.30
N GLN A 203 -19.36 11.79 0.40
CA GLN A 203 -19.20 10.35 0.16
C GLN A 203 -19.52 9.93 -1.28
N GLU A 204 -20.39 10.70 -1.94
CA GLU A 204 -20.64 10.63 -3.37
C GLU A 204 -19.34 10.73 -4.17
N GLY A 205 -18.44 11.63 -3.79
CA GLY A 205 -17.08 11.76 -4.33
C GLY A 205 -16.18 10.55 -4.07
N MET A 206 -16.40 9.79 -2.99
CA MET A 206 -15.65 8.55 -2.75
C MET A 206 -16.12 7.41 -3.64
N ILE A 207 -17.41 7.08 -3.65
CA ILE A 207 -17.98 6.05 -4.54
C ILE A 207 -17.71 6.43 -6.00
N LYS A 208 -17.90 7.71 -6.32
CA LYS A 208 -17.58 8.27 -7.64
C LYS A 208 -16.12 8.08 -7.98
N ARG A 209 -15.16 8.40 -7.10
CA ARG A 209 -13.74 8.16 -7.37
C ARG A 209 -13.44 6.68 -7.53
N VAL A 210 -13.93 5.81 -6.65
CA VAL A 210 -13.68 4.37 -6.75
C VAL A 210 -14.15 3.83 -8.08
N ILE A 211 -15.41 4.11 -8.46
CA ILE A 211 -15.99 3.63 -9.72
C ILE A 211 -15.36 4.35 -10.91
N ASP A 212 -15.33 5.69 -10.93
CA ASP A 212 -14.83 6.47 -12.06
C ASP A 212 -13.31 6.25 -12.27
N ASP A 213 -12.50 6.19 -11.20
CA ASP A 213 -11.05 5.91 -11.31
C ASP A 213 -10.81 4.45 -11.70
N ALA A 214 -11.58 3.49 -11.21
CA ALA A 214 -11.43 2.10 -11.63
C ALA A 214 -11.87 1.90 -13.10
N LEU A 215 -12.92 2.58 -13.57
CA LEU A 215 -13.33 2.59 -14.99
C LEU A 215 -12.33 3.31 -15.88
N LYS A 216 -11.80 4.46 -15.41
CA LYS A 216 -10.78 5.24 -16.13
C LYS A 216 -9.50 4.43 -16.25
N ARG A 217 -9.08 3.75 -15.17
CA ARG A 217 -7.92 2.83 -15.15
C ARG A 217 -8.12 1.67 -16.12
N SER A 218 -9.29 1.02 -16.10
CA SER A 218 -9.61 -0.10 -17.00
C SER A 218 -9.90 0.27 -18.45
N ARG A 219 -9.92 1.58 -18.78
CA ARG A 219 -10.22 2.11 -20.11
C ARG A 219 -11.53 1.51 -20.69
N ALA A 220 -12.47 1.17 -19.80
CA ALA A 220 -13.66 0.40 -20.11
C ALA A 220 -14.79 1.31 -20.60
N LYS A 221 -14.62 1.88 -21.79
CA LYS A 221 -15.65 2.74 -22.40
C LYS A 221 -16.97 2.00 -22.57
N GLU A 222 -16.88 0.69 -22.78
CA GLU A 222 -17.97 -0.26 -22.98
C GLU A 222 -18.82 -0.42 -21.71
N LEU A 223 -18.20 -0.31 -20.53
CA LEU A 223 -18.89 -0.44 -19.23
C LEU A 223 -19.38 0.90 -18.66
N LYS A 224 -19.03 2.03 -19.29
CA LYS A 224 -19.29 3.36 -18.72
C LYS A 224 -20.77 3.60 -18.41
N SER A 225 -21.67 3.23 -19.32
CA SER A 225 -23.12 3.42 -19.11
C SER A 225 -23.65 2.53 -17.98
N ASP A 226 -23.21 1.27 -17.95
CA ASP A 226 -23.65 0.32 -16.93
C ASP A 226 -23.12 0.70 -15.55
N ALA A 227 -21.90 1.22 -15.48
CA ALA A 227 -21.28 1.63 -14.24
C ALA A 227 -21.87 2.93 -13.68
N GLU A 228 -22.29 3.88 -14.53
CA GLU A 228 -23.11 5.01 -14.09
C GLU A 228 -24.48 4.55 -13.55
N GLY A 229 -25.05 3.48 -14.13
CA GLY A 229 -26.22 2.80 -13.59
C GLY A 229 -25.96 2.24 -12.19
N LEU A 230 -24.90 1.43 -12.04
CA LEU A 230 -24.48 0.85 -10.76
C LEU A 230 -24.24 1.93 -9.69
N LYS A 231 -23.58 3.03 -10.06
CA LYS A 231 -23.33 4.16 -9.16
C LYS A 231 -24.61 4.79 -8.64
N LYS A 232 -25.62 4.97 -9.50
CA LYS A 232 -26.95 5.45 -9.09
C LYS A 232 -27.64 4.45 -8.17
N GLU A 233 -27.57 3.16 -8.47
CA GLU A 233 -28.12 2.10 -7.63
C GLU A 233 -27.46 2.10 -6.23
N ILE A 234 -26.13 2.11 -6.16
CA ILE A 234 -25.38 2.16 -4.90
C ILE A 234 -25.76 3.41 -4.09
N ASN A 235 -25.85 4.58 -4.73
CA ASN A 235 -26.26 5.81 -4.05
C ASN A 235 -27.72 5.71 -3.55
N SER A 236 -28.61 5.09 -4.32
CA SER A 236 -30.00 4.85 -3.91
C SER A 236 -30.06 3.98 -2.66
N VAL A 237 -29.34 2.86 -2.66
CA VAL A 237 -29.20 1.97 -1.52
C VAL A 237 -28.69 2.70 -0.29
N ARG A 238 -27.62 3.47 -0.45
CA ARG A 238 -27.02 4.25 0.62
C ARG A 238 -28.01 5.24 1.24
N ASN A 239 -28.77 5.95 0.41
CA ASN A 239 -29.79 6.88 0.88
C ASN A 239 -30.87 6.15 1.69
N SER A 240 -31.29 4.96 1.27
CA SER A 240 -32.19 4.11 2.05
C SER A 240 -31.57 3.72 3.40
N ILE A 241 -30.32 3.24 3.44
CA ILE A 241 -29.61 2.90 4.69
C ILE A 241 -29.57 4.11 5.64
N ASN A 242 -29.21 5.28 5.14
CA ASN A 242 -29.15 6.50 5.94
C ASN A 242 -30.52 6.92 6.48
N GLN A 243 -31.56 6.82 5.65
CA GLN A 243 -32.93 7.08 6.10
C GLN A 243 -33.33 6.13 7.23
N PHE A 244 -33.09 4.83 7.08
CA PHE A 244 -33.41 3.85 8.11
C PHE A 244 -32.61 4.04 9.40
N ARG A 245 -31.38 4.53 9.31
CA ARG A 245 -30.56 4.87 10.49
C ARG A 245 -31.16 6.01 11.32
N GLU A 246 -31.93 6.91 10.70
CA GLU A 246 -32.63 8.01 11.38
C GLU A 246 -34.00 7.59 11.94
N GLU A 247 -34.54 6.43 11.51
CA GLU A 247 -35.82 5.91 11.96
C GLU A 247 -35.68 5.18 13.32
N SER A 248 -36.66 5.37 14.21
CA SER A 248 -36.68 4.71 15.54
C SER A 248 -37.18 3.24 15.48
N SER A 249 -37.84 2.88 14.39
CA SER A 249 -38.33 1.52 14.12
C SER A 249 -38.55 1.36 12.61
N ILE A 250 -38.23 0.18 12.07
CA ILE A 250 -38.57 -0.21 10.69
C ILE A 250 -39.59 -1.35 10.71
N THR A 251 -40.49 -1.36 9.72
CA THR A 251 -41.39 -2.50 9.48
C THR A 251 -40.64 -3.65 8.80
N GLU A 252 -41.20 -4.86 8.88
CA GLU A 252 -40.68 -6.02 8.16
C GLU A 252 -40.69 -5.82 6.64
N ASP A 253 -41.70 -5.12 6.11
CA ASP A 253 -41.78 -4.77 4.68
C ASP A 253 -40.65 -3.82 4.27
N GLN A 254 -40.34 -2.81 5.10
CA GLN A 254 -39.21 -1.89 4.87
C GLN A 254 -37.87 -2.62 4.93
N ALA A 255 -37.69 -3.51 5.91
CA ALA A 255 -36.50 -4.33 6.04
C ALA A 255 -36.32 -5.29 4.86
N THR A 256 -37.42 -5.87 4.37
CA THR A 256 -37.44 -6.73 3.18
C THR A 256 -37.11 -5.96 1.91
N LEU A 257 -37.59 -4.72 1.78
CA LEU A 257 -37.22 -3.84 0.67
C LEU A 257 -35.72 -3.56 0.65
N LEU A 258 -35.14 -3.24 1.82
CA LEU A 258 -33.70 -3.04 1.96
C LEU A 258 -32.92 -4.33 1.68
N TYR A 259 -33.42 -5.48 2.13
CA TYR A 259 -32.84 -6.79 1.83
C TYR A 259 -32.77 -7.05 0.33
N ASN A 260 -33.84 -6.77 -0.42
CA ASN A 260 -33.87 -6.94 -1.87
C ASN A 260 -32.87 -6.03 -2.59
N GLN A 261 -32.56 -4.87 -2.02
CA GLN A 261 -31.54 -3.97 -2.56
C GLN A 261 -30.12 -4.53 -2.49
N ALA A 262 -29.84 -5.53 -1.63
CA ALA A 262 -28.54 -6.21 -1.60
C ALA A 262 -28.18 -6.94 -2.91
N PHE A 263 -29.18 -7.21 -3.76
CA PHE A 263 -29.01 -7.86 -5.07
C PHE A 263 -28.87 -6.87 -6.23
N LEU A 264 -28.89 -5.56 -5.97
CA LEU A 264 -28.58 -4.56 -6.99
C LEU A 264 -27.13 -4.69 -7.47
N GLY A 265 -26.87 -4.31 -8.71
CA GLY A 265 -25.56 -4.48 -9.34
C GLY A 265 -25.17 -5.89 -9.78
N VAL A 266 -25.94 -6.96 -9.46
CA VAL A 266 -25.60 -8.34 -9.89
C VAL A 266 -25.48 -8.46 -11.42
N SER A 267 -26.31 -7.73 -12.16
CA SER A 267 -26.23 -7.67 -13.63
C SER A 267 -24.91 -7.07 -14.12
N PHE A 268 -24.40 -6.06 -13.44
CA PHE A 268 -23.09 -5.45 -13.73
C PHE A 268 -21.96 -6.45 -13.50
N PHE A 269 -21.97 -7.18 -12.39
CA PHE A 269 -21.01 -8.25 -12.12
C PHE A 269 -21.07 -9.36 -13.16
N GLY A 270 -22.27 -9.75 -13.60
CA GLY A 270 -22.44 -10.71 -14.68
C GLY A 270 -21.78 -10.25 -15.98
N LYS A 271 -21.97 -8.98 -16.37
CA LYS A 271 -21.31 -8.39 -17.55
C LYS A 271 -19.80 -8.32 -17.38
N LEU A 272 -19.32 -7.91 -16.21
CA LEU A 272 -17.88 -7.81 -15.93
C LEU A 272 -17.21 -9.19 -15.97
N LYS A 273 -17.88 -10.24 -15.47
CA LYS A 273 -17.42 -11.63 -15.59
C LYS A 273 -17.29 -12.05 -17.05
N VAL A 274 -18.24 -11.71 -17.91
CA VAL A 274 -18.14 -12.00 -19.36
C VAL A 274 -16.89 -11.35 -19.98
N TYR A 275 -16.60 -10.09 -19.65
CA TYR A 275 -15.38 -9.43 -20.14
C TYR A 275 -14.11 -10.04 -19.55
N ILE A 276 -14.12 -10.43 -18.27
CA ILE A 276 -13.01 -11.15 -17.66
C ILE A 276 -12.77 -12.46 -18.41
N ASP A 277 -13.80 -13.28 -18.62
CA ASP A 277 -13.68 -14.56 -19.33
C ASP A 277 -13.16 -14.35 -20.77
N GLU A 278 -13.62 -13.30 -21.46
CA GLU A 278 -13.16 -12.93 -22.81
C GLU A 278 -11.69 -12.51 -22.85
N TYR A 279 -11.27 -11.58 -21.99
CA TYR A 279 -9.92 -11.00 -22.04
C TYR A 279 -8.87 -11.88 -21.34
N CYS A 280 -9.27 -12.70 -20.38
CA CYS A 280 -8.36 -13.60 -19.67
C CYS A 280 -8.09 -14.89 -20.45
N ASP A 281 -8.94 -15.25 -21.43
CA ASP A 281 -8.64 -16.34 -22.37
C ASP A 281 -7.64 -15.89 -23.43
N CYS A 282 -6.35 -16.11 -23.14
CA CYS A 282 -5.25 -15.79 -24.05
C CYS A 282 -5.09 -16.81 -25.19
N THR A 283 -5.89 -17.89 -25.23
CA THR A 283 -5.82 -18.91 -26.30
C THR A 283 -6.73 -18.59 -27.48
N SER A 284 -7.72 -17.73 -27.27
CA SER A 284 -8.64 -17.25 -28.30
C SER A 284 -7.93 -16.50 -29.44
N TYR A 285 -6.75 -15.92 -29.16
CA TYR A 285 -5.98 -15.17 -30.13
C TYR A 285 -5.08 -16.05 -30.99
N LYS A 286 -5.39 -16.12 -32.30
CA LYS A 286 -4.62 -16.89 -33.30
C LYS A 286 -3.47 -16.13 -33.95
N GLY A 287 -3.13 -14.93 -33.47
CA GLY A 287 -2.02 -14.15 -34.01
C GLY A 287 -0.73 -14.35 -33.21
N ASP A 288 0.41 -14.28 -33.91
CA ASP A 288 1.75 -14.37 -33.31
C ASP A 288 2.24 -13.06 -32.67
N GLU A 289 1.39 -12.02 -32.60
CA GLU A 289 1.77 -10.74 -32.02
C GLU A 289 1.71 -10.77 -30.49
N ASP A 290 2.87 -10.95 -29.84
CA ASP A 290 3.03 -10.88 -28.37
C ASP A 290 2.49 -9.56 -27.79
N SER A 291 2.55 -8.46 -28.55
CA SER A 291 1.99 -7.16 -28.15
C SER A 291 0.49 -7.21 -27.88
N LYS A 292 -0.28 -7.95 -28.70
CA LYS A 292 -1.73 -8.08 -28.51
C LYS A 292 -2.07 -8.95 -27.30
N ARG A 293 -1.30 -10.01 -27.03
CA ARG A 293 -1.48 -10.81 -25.80
C ARG A 293 -1.23 -9.95 -24.56
N GLY A 294 -0.17 -9.14 -24.60
CA GLY A 294 0.12 -8.14 -23.57
C GLY A 294 -1.07 -7.22 -23.31
N GLU A 295 -1.64 -6.63 -24.36
CA GLU A 295 -2.83 -5.76 -24.25
C GLU A 295 -4.04 -6.49 -23.65
N PHE A 296 -4.36 -7.69 -24.13
CA PHE A 296 -5.49 -8.48 -23.63
C PHE A 296 -5.33 -8.83 -22.15
N SER A 297 -4.15 -9.30 -21.76
CA SER A 297 -3.85 -9.61 -20.37
C SER A 297 -3.91 -8.38 -19.47
N GLY A 298 -3.40 -7.23 -19.96
CA GLY A 298 -3.52 -5.96 -19.26
C GLY A 298 -4.97 -5.59 -19.00
N ARG A 299 -5.84 -5.70 -20.02
CA ARG A 299 -7.28 -5.47 -19.89
C ARG A 299 -7.96 -6.46 -18.94
N CYS A 300 -7.63 -7.76 -19.03
CA CYS A 300 -8.11 -8.78 -18.10
C CYS A 300 -7.79 -8.42 -16.64
N LEU A 301 -6.54 -8.05 -16.35
CA LEU A 301 -6.10 -7.69 -15.00
C LEU A 301 -6.72 -6.37 -14.52
N GLU A 302 -6.90 -5.40 -15.41
CA GLU A 302 -7.66 -4.18 -15.11
C GLU A 302 -9.13 -4.49 -14.75
N PHE A 303 -9.79 -5.38 -15.48
CA PHE A 303 -11.16 -5.81 -15.17
C PHE A 303 -11.26 -6.63 -13.90
N LEU A 304 -10.30 -7.52 -13.63
CA LEU A 304 -10.23 -8.26 -12.37
C LEU A 304 -10.02 -7.32 -11.18
N ASN A 305 -9.19 -6.29 -11.33
CA ASN A 305 -9.00 -5.29 -10.29
C ASN A 305 -10.26 -4.45 -10.08
N LEU A 306 -10.96 -4.06 -11.16
CA LEU A 306 -12.28 -3.39 -11.09
C LEU A 306 -13.32 -4.27 -10.41
N TYR A 307 -13.39 -5.56 -10.76
CA TYR A 307 -14.30 -6.53 -10.14
C TYR A 307 -14.05 -6.60 -8.63
N SER A 308 -12.77 -6.71 -8.25
CA SER A 308 -12.35 -6.77 -6.86
C SER A 308 -12.72 -5.49 -6.11
N ASP A 309 -12.44 -4.30 -6.67
CA ASP A 309 -12.78 -3.00 -6.07
C ASP A 309 -14.30 -2.90 -5.80
N ILE A 310 -15.15 -3.28 -6.77
CA ILE A 310 -16.60 -3.20 -6.64
C ILE A 310 -17.16 -4.29 -5.72
N SER A 311 -16.59 -5.50 -5.73
CA SER A 311 -17.01 -6.60 -4.84
C SER A 311 -16.82 -6.21 -3.37
N ILE A 312 -15.68 -5.60 -3.01
CA ILE A 312 -15.48 -5.15 -1.62
C ILE A 312 -16.48 -4.05 -1.27
N LEU A 313 -16.69 -3.08 -2.17
CA LEU A 313 -17.68 -2.03 -1.95
C LEU A 313 -19.07 -2.61 -1.68
N ARG A 314 -19.48 -3.64 -2.43
CA ARG A 314 -20.76 -4.32 -2.23
C ARG A 314 -20.82 -5.08 -0.90
N GLN A 315 -19.77 -5.81 -0.54
CA GLN A 315 -19.69 -6.50 0.77
C GLN A 315 -19.81 -5.49 1.93
N LEU A 316 -19.19 -4.31 1.81
CA LEU A 316 -19.32 -3.24 2.81
C LEU A 316 -20.74 -2.69 2.89
N LEU A 317 -21.41 -2.50 1.75
CA LEU A 317 -22.81 -2.06 1.73
C LEU A 317 -23.73 -3.12 2.37
N ILE A 318 -23.52 -4.40 2.09
CA ILE A 318 -24.30 -5.49 2.70
C ILE A 318 -24.06 -5.54 4.22
N ALA A 319 -22.82 -5.35 4.67
CA ALA A 319 -22.51 -5.26 6.09
C ALA A 319 -23.18 -4.05 6.75
N ASP A 320 -23.22 -2.89 6.09
CA ASP A 320 -23.92 -1.68 6.57
C ASP A 320 -25.44 -1.90 6.63
N MET A 321 -26.04 -2.54 5.62
CA MET A 321 -27.46 -2.94 5.66
C MET A 321 -27.76 -3.89 6.81
N ALA A 322 -26.95 -4.94 6.96
CA ALA A 322 -27.11 -5.93 8.03
C ALA A 322 -26.98 -5.26 9.39
N SER A 323 -26.09 -4.29 9.50
CA SER A 323 -25.87 -3.49 10.68
C SER A 323 -27.08 -2.63 11.05
N VAL A 324 -27.66 -1.91 10.09
CA VAL A 324 -28.87 -1.12 10.32
C VAL A 324 -30.05 -2.03 10.66
N ILE A 325 -30.28 -3.11 9.91
CA ILE A 325 -31.38 -4.05 10.19
C ILE A 325 -31.23 -4.70 11.56
N GLY A 326 -30.02 -5.15 11.92
CA GLY A 326 -29.74 -5.79 13.21
C GLY A 326 -29.83 -4.84 14.41
N SER A 327 -29.93 -3.53 14.20
CA SER A 327 -30.19 -2.58 15.28
C SER A 327 -31.67 -2.54 15.71
N PHE A 328 -32.58 -3.14 14.93
CA PHE A 328 -34.01 -3.19 15.25
C PHE A 328 -34.40 -4.49 15.92
N ASN A 329 -35.30 -4.39 16.91
CA ASN A 329 -35.78 -5.53 17.69
C ASN A 329 -36.37 -6.63 16.78
N ASN A 330 -35.98 -7.88 17.03
CA ASN A 330 -36.43 -9.09 16.33
C ASN A 330 -35.97 -9.25 14.86
N MET A 331 -35.02 -8.45 14.38
CA MET A 331 -34.53 -8.52 12.99
C MET A 331 -33.17 -9.23 12.85
N ASP A 332 -32.60 -9.78 13.93
CA ASP A 332 -31.28 -10.43 13.93
C ASP A 332 -31.14 -11.53 12.88
N LYS A 333 -32.20 -12.33 12.67
CA LYS A 333 -32.20 -13.39 11.65
C LYS A 333 -32.04 -12.83 10.24
N LEU A 334 -32.67 -11.70 9.94
CA LEU A 334 -32.56 -11.04 8.64
C LEU A 334 -31.18 -10.44 8.44
N ALA A 335 -30.63 -9.79 9.48
CA ALA A 335 -29.26 -9.27 9.48
C ALA A 335 -28.21 -10.38 9.25
N VAL A 336 -28.35 -11.52 9.93
CA VAL A 336 -27.51 -12.71 9.71
C VAL A 336 -27.63 -13.22 8.28
N ASN A 337 -28.84 -13.27 7.72
CA ASN A 337 -29.05 -13.71 6.35
C ASN A 337 -28.39 -12.75 5.33
N LEU A 338 -28.40 -11.44 5.58
CA LEU A 338 -27.64 -10.47 4.78
C LEU A 338 -26.14 -10.73 4.86
N LEU A 339 -25.58 -10.91 6.06
CA LEU A 339 -24.16 -11.22 6.20
C LEU A 339 -23.78 -12.49 5.44
N LYS A 340 -24.63 -13.52 5.46
CA LYS A 340 -24.42 -14.75 4.67
C LYS A 340 -24.40 -14.51 3.15
N LEU A 341 -24.93 -13.39 2.65
CA LEU A 341 -24.75 -13.02 1.24
C LEU A 341 -23.28 -12.67 0.95
N THR A 342 -22.55 -12.07 1.90
CA THR A 342 -21.12 -11.78 1.72
C THR A 342 -20.29 -13.05 1.59
N ASP A 343 -20.66 -14.16 2.25
CA ASP A 343 -20.01 -15.46 2.03
C ASP A 343 -20.23 -15.98 0.61
N LYS A 344 -21.46 -15.83 0.09
CA LYS A 344 -21.77 -16.21 -1.30
C LYS A 344 -21.00 -15.36 -2.30
N GLU A 345 -20.83 -14.06 -2.02
CA GLU A 345 -19.97 -13.19 -2.82
C GLU A 345 -18.51 -13.64 -2.79
N LYS A 346 -17.96 -13.94 -1.61
CA LYS A 346 -16.59 -14.45 -1.49
C LYS A 346 -16.38 -15.76 -2.25
N VAL A 347 -17.39 -16.63 -2.32
CA VAL A 347 -17.34 -17.83 -3.17
C VAL A 347 -17.24 -17.45 -4.65
N SER A 348 -18.04 -16.50 -5.12
CA SER A 348 -17.94 -15.97 -6.50
C SER A 348 -16.60 -15.30 -6.77
N ASP A 349 -16.10 -14.47 -5.84
CA ASP A 349 -14.79 -13.81 -5.94
C ASP A 349 -13.67 -14.86 -6.05
N LYS A 350 -13.78 -15.91 -5.24
CA LYS A 350 -12.86 -17.05 -5.25
C LYS A 350 -12.88 -17.76 -6.60
N GLU A 351 -14.05 -18.05 -7.16
CA GLU A 351 -14.14 -18.67 -8.48
C GLU A 351 -13.46 -17.84 -9.58
N ILE A 352 -13.56 -16.51 -9.49
CA ILE A 352 -12.96 -15.60 -10.47
C ILE A 352 -11.45 -15.41 -10.28
N LEU A 353 -10.94 -15.50 -9.05
CA LEU A 353 -9.53 -15.20 -8.74
C LEU A 353 -8.66 -16.45 -8.55
N THR A 354 -9.24 -17.62 -8.28
CA THR A 354 -8.45 -18.82 -7.96
C THR A 354 -7.61 -19.35 -9.10
N PHE A 355 -7.89 -18.97 -10.36
CA PHE A 355 -7.06 -19.39 -11.49
C PHE A 355 -5.60 -18.92 -11.34
N PHE A 356 -5.34 -17.81 -10.64
CA PHE A 356 -3.98 -17.34 -10.33
C PHE A 356 -3.16 -18.35 -9.52
N LEU A 357 -3.82 -19.21 -8.75
CA LEU A 357 -3.17 -20.18 -7.86
C LEU A 357 -3.00 -21.56 -8.49
N ASP A 358 -3.53 -21.76 -9.70
CA ASP A 358 -3.51 -23.04 -10.41
C ASP A 358 -3.23 -22.82 -11.91
N PRO A 359 -2.00 -22.44 -12.27
CA PRO A 359 -1.65 -22.25 -13.67
C PRO A 359 -1.78 -23.55 -14.48
N ILE A 360 -1.72 -24.73 -13.87
CA ILE A 360 -1.77 -26.01 -14.59
C ILE A 360 -3.14 -26.24 -15.18
N ASN A 361 -4.19 -26.12 -14.38
CA ASN A 361 -5.56 -26.37 -14.84
C ASN A 361 -6.16 -25.18 -15.61
N ASN A 362 -5.55 -23.99 -15.51
CA ASN A 362 -6.03 -22.76 -16.15
C ASN A 362 -5.15 -22.35 -17.34
N ARG A 363 -5.00 -23.27 -18.31
CA ARG A 363 -4.11 -23.07 -19.47
C ARG A 363 -4.40 -21.79 -20.26
N ALA A 364 -5.67 -21.44 -20.41
CA ALA A 364 -6.09 -20.25 -21.16
C ALA A 364 -5.65 -18.94 -20.48
N GLN A 365 -5.52 -18.96 -19.16
CA GLN A 365 -5.22 -17.80 -18.32
C GLN A 365 -3.73 -17.69 -17.94
N ARG A 366 -2.89 -18.69 -18.26
CA ARG A 366 -1.46 -18.73 -17.85
C ARG A 366 -0.69 -17.46 -18.18
N PHE A 367 -0.93 -16.86 -19.34
CA PHE A 367 -0.26 -15.63 -19.73
C PHE A 367 -0.68 -14.45 -18.82
N CYS A 368 -1.97 -14.34 -18.51
CA CYS A 368 -2.47 -13.39 -17.51
C CYS A 368 -1.87 -13.63 -16.12
N ILE A 369 -1.78 -14.89 -15.69
CA ILE A 369 -1.11 -15.27 -14.43
C ILE A 369 0.34 -14.75 -14.42
N SER A 370 1.07 -14.95 -15.52
CA SER A 370 2.44 -14.46 -15.69
C SER A 370 2.52 -12.94 -15.54
N GLN A 371 1.66 -12.18 -16.22
CA GLN A 371 1.67 -10.72 -16.14
C GLN A 371 1.33 -10.21 -14.73
N TYR A 372 0.35 -10.83 -14.05
CA TYR A 372 -0.01 -10.46 -12.68
C TYR A 372 1.16 -10.62 -11.71
N PHE A 373 1.74 -11.83 -11.67
CA PHE A 373 2.86 -12.10 -10.77
C PHE A 373 4.15 -11.41 -11.20
N GLY A 374 4.24 -10.86 -12.41
CA GLY A 374 5.30 -9.95 -12.82
C GLY A 374 5.29 -8.64 -12.04
N ALA A 375 4.10 -8.06 -11.84
CA ALA A 375 3.92 -6.74 -11.24
C ALA A 375 2.70 -6.67 -10.29
N PRO A 376 2.64 -7.48 -9.22
CA PRO A 376 1.44 -7.63 -8.39
C PRO A 376 0.97 -6.31 -7.76
N ASN A 377 1.92 -5.44 -7.39
CA ASN A 377 1.64 -4.13 -6.80
C ASN A 377 0.86 -3.17 -7.74
N ARG A 378 0.82 -3.45 -9.05
CA ARG A 378 -0.03 -2.71 -10.01
C ARG A 378 -1.52 -3.02 -9.83
N TYR A 379 -1.82 -4.17 -9.26
CA TYR A 379 -3.18 -4.68 -9.03
C TYR A 379 -3.37 -4.92 -7.52
N PRO A 380 -3.27 -3.85 -6.71
CA PRO A 380 -3.21 -3.95 -5.26
C PRO A 380 -4.48 -4.57 -4.66
N THR A 381 -5.64 -4.38 -5.31
CA THR A 381 -6.90 -4.96 -4.84
C THR A 381 -6.94 -6.47 -5.10
N ILE A 382 -6.43 -6.94 -6.25
CA ILE A 382 -6.28 -8.37 -6.53
C ILE A 382 -5.33 -9.00 -5.49
N GLN A 383 -4.19 -8.35 -5.22
CA GLN A 383 -3.21 -8.79 -4.24
C GLN A 383 -3.81 -8.91 -2.84
N LEU A 384 -4.57 -7.89 -2.41
CA LEU A 384 -5.31 -7.93 -1.16
C LEU A 384 -6.25 -9.13 -1.10
N TYR A 385 -7.06 -9.37 -2.14
CA TYR A 385 -7.95 -10.54 -2.19
C TYR A 385 -7.19 -11.86 -2.12
N LEU A 386 -6.17 -12.05 -2.94
CA LEU A 386 -5.40 -13.30 -2.95
C LEU A 386 -4.74 -13.57 -1.58
N SER A 387 -4.30 -12.53 -0.88
CA SER A 387 -3.76 -12.65 0.48
C SER A 387 -4.81 -13.09 1.52
N LYS A 388 -6.09 -12.75 1.33
CA LYS A 388 -7.19 -13.19 2.20
C LYS A 388 -7.73 -14.56 1.79
N LEU A 389 -7.81 -14.84 0.49
CA LEU A 389 -8.26 -16.13 -0.06
C LEU A 389 -7.30 -17.27 0.29
N SER A 390 -6.00 -16.99 0.36
CA SER A 390 -4.97 -17.97 0.74
C SER A 390 -5.03 -18.39 2.22
N LYS A 391 -5.76 -17.65 3.07
CA LYS A 391 -5.91 -17.95 4.50
C LYS A 391 -7.15 -18.78 4.84
N ILE A 392 -8.00 -19.12 3.85
CA ILE A 392 -9.28 -19.80 4.12
C ILE A 392 -9.04 -21.28 4.45
N PRO A 393 -9.46 -21.75 5.63
CA PRO A 393 -9.31 -23.14 6.04
C PRO A 393 -10.39 -24.01 5.36
N GLU A 394 -9.94 -25.04 4.65
CA GLU A 394 -10.37 -26.44 4.81
C GLU A 394 -10.12 -27.25 3.52
N GLY A 395 -9.09 -28.10 3.56
CA GLY A 395 -9.08 -29.39 2.89
C GLY A 395 -8.23 -29.55 1.63
N LYS A 396 -7.89 -28.46 0.91
CA LYS A 396 -6.94 -28.55 -0.21
C LYS A 396 -5.76 -27.61 0.05
N PRO A 397 -4.56 -28.15 0.34
CA PRO A 397 -3.37 -27.29 0.39
C PRO A 397 -3.30 -26.52 -0.92
N ILE A 398 -3.12 -25.20 -0.84
CA ILE A 398 -2.68 -24.40 -1.99
C ILE A 398 -1.54 -25.20 -2.61
N PRO A 399 -1.57 -25.50 -3.92
CA PRO A 399 -0.56 -26.37 -4.51
C PRO A 399 0.82 -25.79 -4.22
N GLY A 400 1.53 -26.40 -3.27
CA GLY A 400 2.92 -26.07 -2.93
C GLY A 400 3.89 -26.54 -4.01
N LYS A 401 3.39 -26.73 -5.24
CA LYS A 401 4.12 -27.27 -6.36
C LYS A 401 4.55 -26.14 -7.27
N ALA A 402 5.84 -26.09 -7.58
CA ALA A 402 6.33 -25.23 -8.63
C ALA A 402 5.84 -25.74 -9.98
N VAL A 403 5.69 -24.85 -10.95
CA VAL A 403 5.27 -25.22 -12.31
C VAL A 403 6.31 -24.72 -13.29
N ILE A 404 6.94 -25.62 -14.03
CA ILE A 404 7.84 -25.30 -15.13
C ILE A 404 7.09 -25.38 -16.47
N CYS A 405 7.44 -24.50 -17.40
CA CYS A 405 6.82 -24.44 -18.71
C CYS A 405 7.85 -24.33 -19.84
N SER A 406 7.53 -24.88 -21.01
CA SER A 406 8.46 -25.07 -22.12
C SER A 406 8.62 -23.83 -23.02
N ALA A 407 7.77 -22.83 -22.82
CA ALA A 407 7.86 -21.52 -23.47
C ALA A 407 7.82 -20.40 -22.42
N LYS A 408 8.04 -19.16 -22.86
CA LYS A 408 8.04 -17.98 -21.99
C LYS A 408 6.66 -17.73 -21.39
N GLU A 409 6.60 -16.98 -20.29
CA GLU A 409 5.38 -16.43 -19.70
C GLU A 409 4.29 -17.49 -19.43
N LEU A 410 4.73 -18.66 -18.94
CA LEU A 410 3.92 -19.85 -18.65
C LEU A 410 3.20 -20.45 -19.87
N LEU A 411 3.66 -20.17 -21.08
CA LEU A 411 3.14 -20.77 -22.30
C LEU A 411 3.74 -22.16 -22.57
N GLY A 412 3.15 -22.87 -23.54
CA GLY A 412 3.64 -24.17 -23.99
C GLY A 412 3.16 -25.35 -23.14
N LEU A 413 3.96 -26.42 -23.11
CA LEU A 413 3.75 -27.54 -22.21
C LEU A 413 4.18 -27.10 -20.81
N CYS A 414 3.47 -27.53 -19.77
CA CYS A 414 3.81 -27.23 -18.38
C CYS A 414 3.71 -28.48 -17.52
N GLN A 415 4.54 -28.56 -16.48
CA GLN A 415 4.59 -29.67 -15.53
C GLN A 415 4.70 -29.17 -14.09
N GLU A 416 3.93 -29.79 -13.20
CA GLU A 416 4.06 -29.62 -11.75
C GLU A 416 5.29 -30.35 -11.22
N LEU A 417 5.95 -29.72 -10.26
CA LEU A 417 7.07 -30.27 -9.52
C LEU A 417 6.77 -30.18 -8.01
N GLU A 418 6.84 -31.33 -7.34
CA GLU A 418 6.78 -31.44 -5.87
C GLU A 418 7.96 -30.76 -5.19
N LEU A 419 7.82 -30.46 -3.90
CA LEU A 419 8.89 -29.93 -3.02
C LEU A 419 10.00 -30.96 -2.79
N THR A 420 10.87 -31.13 -3.78
CA THR A 420 12.01 -32.05 -3.70
C THR A 420 13.15 -31.56 -4.59
N GLN A 421 14.27 -32.27 -4.48
CA GLN A 421 15.40 -32.20 -5.38
C GLN A 421 15.15 -33.05 -6.64
N TYR A 422 15.41 -32.46 -7.80
CA TYR A 422 15.39 -33.15 -9.09
C TYR A 422 16.78 -33.04 -9.71
N ASP A 423 17.58 -34.09 -9.54
CA ASP A 423 18.96 -34.15 -10.02
C ASP A 423 19.10 -34.14 -11.55
N ASP A 424 18.03 -34.54 -12.24
CA ASP A 424 17.96 -34.60 -13.69
C ASP A 424 16.54 -34.25 -14.13
N LEU A 425 16.41 -33.18 -14.91
CA LEU A 425 15.14 -32.75 -15.51
C LEU A 425 14.67 -33.67 -16.66
N LYS A 426 15.45 -34.69 -17.03
CA LYS A 426 15.14 -35.66 -18.09
C LYS A 426 14.71 -34.94 -19.38
N ASP A 427 13.47 -35.17 -19.82
CA ASP A 427 12.90 -34.60 -21.04
C ASP A 427 12.76 -33.07 -21.01
N TRP A 428 12.96 -32.44 -19.85
CA TRP A 428 12.90 -30.99 -19.66
C TRP A 428 14.26 -30.28 -19.68
N GLU A 429 15.38 -31.02 -19.78
CA GLU A 429 16.72 -30.43 -19.89
C GLU A 429 16.73 -29.39 -21.03
N ASN A 430 17.11 -28.15 -20.72
CA ASN A 430 17.17 -27.00 -21.63
C ASN A 430 15.83 -26.53 -22.23
N LYS A 431 14.72 -27.20 -21.88
CA LYS A 431 13.37 -26.85 -22.34
C LYS A 431 12.61 -25.96 -21.37
N VAL A 432 13.02 -25.87 -20.11
CA VAL A 432 12.43 -24.92 -19.17
C VAL A 432 12.67 -23.49 -19.67
N LYS A 433 11.60 -22.73 -19.89
CA LYS A 433 11.64 -21.34 -20.36
C LYS A 433 10.89 -20.38 -19.45
N SER A 434 9.96 -20.88 -18.64
CA SER A 434 9.31 -20.09 -17.60
C SER A 434 8.96 -20.95 -16.39
N LEU A 435 8.74 -20.29 -15.25
CA LEU A 435 8.53 -20.91 -13.95
C LEU A 435 7.48 -20.13 -13.16
N TYR A 436 6.52 -20.83 -12.57
CA TYR A 436 5.68 -20.32 -11.49
C TYR A 436 6.15 -20.92 -10.16
N VAL A 437 6.34 -20.07 -9.17
CA VAL A 437 6.70 -20.45 -7.81
C VAL A 437 5.55 -20.06 -6.89
N PRO A 438 4.92 -21.01 -6.17
CA PRO A 438 3.82 -20.70 -5.27
C PRO A 438 4.30 -20.04 -3.97
N GLN A 439 3.35 -19.49 -3.20
CA GLN A 439 3.60 -18.87 -1.90
C GLN A 439 4.38 -19.82 -0.97
N GLY A 440 5.42 -19.31 -0.31
CA GLY A 440 6.17 -20.08 0.70
C GLY A 440 7.15 -21.11 0.12
N VAL A 441 7.45 -21.03 -1.18
CA VAL A 441 8.41 -21.91 -1.86
C VAL A 441 9.58 -21.10 -2.42
N LEU A 442 10.75 -21.71 -2.42
CA LEU A 442 11.97 -21.19 -3.03
C LEU A 442 12.45 -22.17 -4.10
N VAL A 443 12.75 -21.67 -5.29
CA VAL A 443 13.25 -22.49 -6.40
C VAL A 443 14.64 -22.05 -6.81
N TYR A 444 15.51 -23.02 -7.07
CA TYR A 444 16.82 -22.83 -7.69
C TYR A 444 16.92 -23.69 -8.94
N GLY A 445 17.37 -23.12 -10.05
CA GLY A 445 17.77 -23.86 -11.25
C GLY A 445 19.29 -24.06 -11.27
N PHE A 446 19.78 -25.07 -11.98
CA PHE A 446 21.22 -25.31 -12.11
C PHE A 446 21.61 -25.68 -13.53
N SER A 447 22.78 -25.21 -13.99
CA SER A 447 23.30 -25.48 -15.33
C SER A 447 23.87 -26.89 -15.51
N GLN A 448 24.01 -27.66 -14.43
CA GLN A 448 24.42 -29.06 -14.47
C GLN A 448 23.49 -29.96 -13.64
N ARG A 449 23.65 -31.27 -13.80
CA ARG A 449 22.91 -32.28 -13.03
C ARG A 449 23.38 -32.34 -11.59
N PHE A 450 22.56 -32.90 -10.71
CA PHE A 450 22.85 -33.04 -9.28
C PHE A 450 23.18 -31.70 -8.59
N GLN A 451 22.50 -30.63 -9.00
CA GLN A 451 22.66 -29.27 -8.45
C GLN A 451 24.08 -28.70 -8.54
N ASN A 452 24.82 -29.14 -9.56
CA ASN A 452 26.16 -28.65 -9.85
C ASN A 452 26.14 -27.50 -10.86
N GLY A 453 27.28 -26.83 -10.99
CA GLY A 453 27.47 -25.73 -11.93
C GLY A 453 26.76 -24.45 -11.47
N ALA A 454 26.55 -23.55 -12.42
CA ALA A 454 25.97 -22.25 -12.12
C ALA A 454 24.53 -22.40 -11.64
N SER A 455 24.23 -21.85 -10.47
CA SER A 455 22.88 -21.81 -9.93
C SER A 455 22.15 -20.52 -10.36
N PHE A 456 20.88 -20.66 -10.65
CA PHE A 456 19.93 -19.60 -10.98
C PHE A 456 18.95 -19.44 -9.82
N GLY A 457 18.62 -18.21 -9.45
CA GLY A 457 17.81 -17.91 -8.28
C GLY A 457 18.65 -17.59 -7.03
N PRO A 458 18.06 -17.61 -5.83
CA PRO A 458 16.72 -18.14 -5.53
C PRO A 458 15.55 -17.35 -6.15
N PHE A 459 14.47 -18.06 -6.47
CA PHE A 459 13.19 -17.47 -6.88
C PHE A 459 12.13 -17.70 -5.78
N PRO A 460 11.85 -16.69 -4.93
CA PRO A 460 10.89 -16.82 -3.85
C PRO A 460 9.46 -16.57 -4.36
N GLY A 461 8.53 -17.46 -4.02
CA GLY A 461 7.13 -17.33 -4.40
C GLY A 461 6.25 -16.63 -3.34
N PRO A 462 5.09 -16.07 -3.73
CA PRO A 462 4.44 -16.31 -5.01
C PRO A 462 5.01 -15.41 -6.13
N THR A 463 5.50 -16.01 -7.21
CA THR A 463 6.05 -15.26 -8.34
C THR A 463 6.02 -16.07 -9.64
N VAL A 464 6.21 -15.36 -10.76
CA VAL A 464 6.46 -15.95 -12.08
C VAL A 464 7.77 -15.41 -12.60
N ILE A 465 8.59 -16.31 -13.13
CA ILE A 465 9.76 -16.01 -13.95
C ILE A 465 9.35 -16.28 -15.40
N GLY A 466 8.97 -15.22 -16.13
CA GLY A 466 8.51 -15.34 -17.51
C GLY A 466 9.57 -15.81 -18.50
N LEU A 467 10.83 -15.58 -18.19
CA LEU A 467 11.97 -16.07 -18.94
C LEU A 467 13.03 -16.60 -17.97
N THR A 468 13.16 -17.92 -17.88
CA THR A 468 14.20 -18.51 -17.04
C THR A 468 15.59 -18.20 -17.59
N PRO A 469 16.54 -17.82 -16.73
CA PRO A 469 17.91 -17.59 -17.14
C PRO A 469 18.61 -18.91 -17.50
N GLY A 470 19.43 -18.89 -18.55
CA GLY A 470 20.28 -20.00 -18.96
C GLY A 470 19.56 -21.31 -19.30
N GLU A 471 20.35 -22.38 -19.24
CA GLU A 471 19.94 -23.75 -19.53
C GLU A 471 19.86 -24.55 -18.24
N TRP A 472 18.67 -25.03 -17.87
CA TRP A 472 18.46 -25.77 -16.61
C TRP A 472 18.56 -27.27 -16.85
N LYS A 473 19.40 -27.93 -16.05
CA LYS A 473 19.61 -29.39 -16.06
C LYS A 473 19.13 -30.07 -14.78
N SER A 474 19.16 -29.36 -13.66
CA SER A 474 18.56 -29.79 -12.40
C SER A 474 17.86 -28.63 -11.69
N ILE A 475 16.98 -28.94 -10.75
CA ILE A 475 16.20 -27.95 -9.99
C ILE A 475 16.10 -28.39 -8.53
N LEU A 476 16.20 -27.43 -7.62
CA LEU A 476 15.98 -27.61 -6.18
C LEU A 476 14.78 -26.77 -5.78
N ILE A 477 13.78 -27.43 -5.18
CA ILE A 477 12.57 -26.78 -4.67
C ILE A 477 12.49 -27.04 -3.17
N VAL A 478 12.49 -25.97 -2.39
CA VAL A 478 12.48 -26.04 -0.93
C VAL A 478 11.42 -25.13 -0.34
N GLU A 479 10.95 -25.46 0.86
CA GLU A 479 10.12 -24.54 1.64
C GLU A 479 10.91 -23.28 1.97
N ASN A 480 10.30 -22.13 1.66
CA ASN A 480 10.84 -20.84 2.06
C ASN A 480 10.36 -20.51 3.47
N LYS A 481 11.21 -20.75 4.46
CA LYS A 481 10.99 -20.33 5.85
C LYS A 481 11.33 -18.85 6.08
N ASN A 482 12.01 -18.22 5.12
CA ASN A 482 12.44 -16.84 5.24
C ASN A 482 11.37 -15.89 4.70
N ASP A 483 11.36 -14.68 5.25
CA ASP A 483 10.45 -13.64 4.80
C ASP A 483 10.80 -13.20 3.37
N ILE A 484 9.84 -13.37 2.45
CA ILE A 484 9.90 -12.94 1.04
C ILE A 484 10.20 -11.44 0.96
N ASN A 485 9.84 -10.67 2.00
CA ASN A 485 10.11 -9.24 2.13
C ASN A 485 11.61 -8.89 2.22
N GLN A 486 12.51 -9.88 2.21
CA GLN A 486 13.96 -9.67 2.16
C GLN A 486 14.54 -9.69 0.73
N PHE A 487 13.69 -9.82 -0.29
CA PHE A 487 14.13 -9.91 -1.68
C PHE A 487 13.63 -8.72 -2.49
N VAL A 488 14.57 -8.06 -3.17
CA VAL A 488 14.30 -7.03 -4.16
C VAL A 488 14.24 -7.69 -5.53
N ARG A 489 13.14 -7.50 -6.25
CA ARG A 489 13.00 -8.01 -7.62
C ARG A 489 13.56 -7.01 -8.61
N ILE A 490 14.39 -7.46 -9.54
CA ILE A 490 14.91 -6.66 -10.66
C ILE A 490 14.55 -7.31 -12.00
N CYS A 491 14.31 -6.50 -13.03
CA CYS A 491 13.92 -6.98 -14.36
C CYS A 491 14.66 -6.22 -15.49
N GLU A 492 14.94 -6.94 -16.58
CA GLU A 492 15.55 -6.38 -17.81
C GLU A 492 14.55 -5.62 -18.68
N ALA A 493 13.25 -5.85 -18.46
CA ALA A 493 12.19 -5.11 -19.12
C ALA A 493 11.70 -3.97 -18.22
N GLU A 494 11.17 -2.93 -18.85
CA GLU A 494 10.37 -1.93 -18.16
C GLU A 494 9.10 -2.61 -17.60
N ASN A 495 8.37 -1.90 -16.75
CA ASN A 495 7.07 -2.29 -16.25
C ASN A 495 7.00 -3.60 -15.44
N MET A 496 8.15 -4.14 -15.04
CA MET A 496 8.27 -5.51 -14.53
C MET A 496 7.67 -6.55 -15.50
N GLU A 497 7.72 -6.26 -16.81
CA GLU A 497 7.22 -7.16 -17.85
C GLU A 497 8.00 -8.48 -17.85
N GLN A 498 7.27 -9.56 -18.07
CA GLN A 498 7.79 -10.93 -18.03
C GLN A 498 8.41 -11.39 -19.36
N THR A 499 8.46 -10.48 -20.34
CA THR A 499 9.09 -10.67 -21.65
C THR A 499 10.61 -10.71 -21.56
N GLY A 500 11.16 -9.97 -20.59
CA GLY A 500 12.57 -9.96 -20.20
C GLY A 500 12.84 -10.87 -19.01
N ARG A 501 14.12 -11.02 -18.69
CA ARG A 501 14.56 -11.72 -17.49
C ARG A 501 14.21 -10.92 -16.24
N CYS A 502 13.84 -11.62 -15.16
CA CYS A 502 13.75 -11.06 -13.83
C CYS A 502 14.43 -11.97 -12.80
N ASP A 503 15.04 -11.37 -11.77
CA ASP A 503 15.66 -12.08 -10.65
C ASP A 503 15.34 -11.40 -9.31
N PHE A 504 15.77 -12.06 -8.24
CA PHE A 504 15.60 -11.60 -6.86
C PHE A 504 16.95 -11.44 -6.17
N LEU A 505 17.21 -10.23 -5.67
CA LEU A 505 18.39 -9.89 -4.90
C LEU A 505 18.04 -9.87 -3.41
N LYS A 506 18.75 -10.66 -2.61
CA LYS A 506 18.69 -10.58 -1.13
C LYS A 506 19.23 -9.25 -0.61
N VAL A 507 18.86 -8.92 0.62
CA VAL A 507 19.51 -7.88 1.42
C VAL A 507 20.99 -8.19 1.62
N GLN A 508 21.83 -7.57 0.81
CA GLN A 508 23.29 -7.56 0.90
C GLN A 508 23.87 -6.50 -0.04
N GLU A 509 25.19 -6.36 -0.02
CA GLU A 509 25.92 -5.51 -0.95
C GLU A 509 26.37 -6.29 -2.19
N TYR A 510 26.18 -5.70 -3.37
CA TYR A 510 26.56 -6.24 -4.67
C TYR A 510 27.59 -5.32 -5.33
N PRO A 511 28.88 -5.40 -4.95
CA PRO A 511 29.93 -4.53 -5.48
C PRO A 511 30.16 -4.73 -6.98
N PHE A 512 29.71 -5.84 -7.54
CA PHE A 512 29.74 -6.14 -8.97
C PHE A 512 28.43 -6.83 -9.35
N LEU A 513 27.55 -6.17 -10.10
CA LEU A 513 26.31 -6.78 -10.59
C LEU A 513 26.54 -7.90 -11.61
N GLN A 514 27.77 -8.02 -12.12
CA GLN A 514 28.22 -9.20 -12.86
C GLN A 514 28.15 -10.48 -12.02
N MET A 515 28.23 -10.37 -10.68
CA MET A 515 28.28 -11.49 -9.75
C MET A 515 26.99 -11.66 -8.92
N ALA A 516 25.92 -10.95 -9.26
CA ALA A 516 24.77 -10.78 -8.35
C ALA A 516 23.92 -12.05 -8.13
N LEU A 517 24.23 -13.18 -8.77
CA LEU A 517 23.38 -14.37 -8.73
C LEU A 517 24.14 -15.66 -8.48
N GLY A 518 23.47 -16.57 -7.77
CA GLY A 518 23.92 -17.94 -7.60
C GLY A 518 25.00 -18.15 -6.54
N THR A 519 25.22 -17.21 -5.61
CA THR A 519 26.24 -17.38 -4.56
C THR A 519 25.80 -18.31 -3.43
N ASP A 520 24.49 -18.53 -3.25
CA ASP A 520 23.95 -19.42 -2.19
C ASP A 520 24.53 -20.85 -2.29
N HIS A 521 24.82 -21.33 -3.50
CA HIS A 521 25.37 -22.67 -3.75
C HIS A 521 26.85 -22.64 -4.19
N GLY A 522 27.52 -21.49 -4.03
CA GLY A 522 28.91 -21.26 -4.40
C GLY A 522 29.11 -20.91 -5.88
N VAL A 523 30.26 -20.30 -6.18
CA VAL A 523 30.63 -19.93 -7.55
C VAL A 523 31.33 -21.10 -8.24
N TRP A 524 31.12 -21.27 -9.53
CA TRP A 524 31.74 -22.32 -10.34
C TRP A 524 32.56 -21.71 -11.46
N THR A 525 33.52 -22.47 -11.98
CA THR A 525 34.32 -22.05 -13.13
C THR A 525 33.70 -22.49 -14.44
N LYS A 526 34.14 -21.92 -15.57
CA LYS A 526 33.70 -22.37 -16.91
C LYS A 526 34.05 -23.84 -17.18
N GLN A 527 35.05 -24.38 -16.49
CA GLN A 527 35.43 -25.78 -16.54
C GLN A 527 34.60 -26.67 -15.60
N GLY A 528 33.60 -26.12 -14.91
CA GLY A 528 32.74 -26.87 -13.99
C GLY A 528 33.42 -27.24 -12.67
N LYS A 529 34.49 -26.56 -12.27
CA LYS A 529 35.10 -26.74 -10.94
C LYS A 529 34.51 -25.72 -9.97
N LYS A 530 34.29 -26.13 -8.72
CA LYS A 530 33.78 -25.22 -7.68
C LYS A 530 34.88 -24.28 -7.20
N CYS A 531 34.58 -22.99 -7.11
CA CYS A 531 35.47 -22.00 -6.51
C CYS A 531 35.62 -22.24 -5.00
N ILE A 532 36.83 -22.07 -4.49
CA ILE A 532 37.16 -22.17 -3.07
C ILE A 532 37.41 -20.76 -2.53
N PHE A 533 36.64 -20.37 -1.52
CA PHE A 533 36.80 -19.12 -0.78
C PHE A 533 36.96 -19.41 0.72
N PRO A 534 37.70 -18.57 1.48
CA PRO A 534 38.55 -17.51 0.96
C PRO A 534 39.86 -18.05 0.35
N PHE A 535 40.49 -17.27 -0.51
CA PHE A 535 41.84 -17.57 -1.02
C PHE A 535 42.71 -16.31 -1.08
N LYS A 536 44.03 -16.47 -1.09
CA LYS A 536 45.01 -15.37 -1.19
C LYS A 536 45.74 -15.39 -2.51
N ASP A 537 45.93 -14.22 -3.09
CA ASP A 537 46.89 -13.97 -4.17
C ASP A 537 47.88 -12.87 -3.77
N LYS A 538 48.55 -12.26 -4.75
CA LYS A 538 49.49 -11.15 -4.52
C LYS A 538 48.83 -9.85 -4.04
N ASP A 539 47.53 -9.68 -4.33
CA ASP A 539 46.76 -8.47 -4.09
C ASP A 539 45.95 -8.56 -2.78
N GLY A 540 45.82 -9.75 -2.19
CA GLY A 540 45.30 -9.93 -0.83
C GLY A 540 44.47 -11.18 -0.64
N LEU A 541 43.62 -11.14 0.40
CA LEU A 541 42.65 -12.20 0.72
C LEU A 541 41.31 -11.87 0.05
N HIS A 542 40.75 -12.84 -0.66
CA HIS A 542 39.54 -12.68 -1.46
C HIS A 542 38.44 -13.64 -1.00
N TYR A 543 37.20 -13.14 -1.00
CA TYR A 543 35.98 -13.88 -0.64
C TYR A 543 35.01 -14.03 -1.81
N SER A 544 35.41 -13.55 -2.98
CA SER A 544 34.66 -13.60 -4.24
C SER A 544 35.64 -13.78 -5.39
N CYS A 545 35.12 -13.96 -6.60
CA CYS A 545 35.96 -13.92 -7.78
C CYS A 545 36.70 -12.59 -7.86
N VAL A 546 37.94 -12.66 -8.35
CA VAL A 546 38.87 -11.55 -8.47
C VAL A 546 38.92 -11.13 -9.92
N ASP A 547 38.90 -9.82 -10.16
CA ASP A 547 39.03 -9.25 -11.50
C ASP A 547 40.44 -9.55 -12.05
N GLY A 548 40.49 -10.29 -13.16
CA GLY A 548 41.73 -10.60 -13.88
C GLY A 548 41.85 -9.73 -15.13
N ALA A 549 42.97 -9.86 -15.85
CA ALA A 549 43.22 -9.05 -17.04
C ALA A 549 42.17 -9.21 -18.16
N THR A 550 41.56 -10.40 -18.27
CA THR A 550 40.57 -10.71 -19.31
C THR A 550 39.23 -11.18 -18.75
N GLN A 551 39.19 -11.63 -17.50
CA GLN A 551 38.01 -12.21 -16.87
C GLN A 551 38.21 -12.38 -15.37
N PHE A 552 37.09 -12.50 -14.67
CA PHE A 552 37.07 -12.90 -13.27
C PHE A 552 37.54 -14.33 -13.08
N TRP A 553 38.26 -14.57 -12.01
CA TRP A 553 38.77 -15.89 -11.67
C TRP A 553 38.65 -16.17 -10.17
N CYS A 554 38.72 -17.45 -9.82
CA CYS A 554 38.72 -17.90 -8.43
C CYS A 554 39.72 -19.04 -8.26
N ALA A 555 40.17 -19.26 -7.03
CA ALA A 555 40.90 -20.47 -6.69
C ALA A 555 39.99 -21.69 -6.82
N ILE A 556 40.51 -22.77 -7.38
CA ILE A 556 39.87 -24.10 -7.43
C ILE A 556 40.65 -25.12 -6.61
N ASP A 557 41.83 -24.73 -6.13
CA ASP A 557 42.64 -25.44 -5.17
C ASP A 557 43.42 -24.42 -4.33
N VAL A 558 43.51 -24.65 -3.03
CA VAL A 558 44.16 -23.75 -2.07
C VAL A 558 45.08 -24.52 -1.13
N LYS A 559 46.25 -23.95 -0.86
CA LYS A 559 47.18 -24.46 0.15
C LYS A 559 46.68 -24.15 1.56
N SER A 560 47.34 -24.71 2.58
CA SER A 560 46.99 -24.51 3.99
C SER A 560 47.10 -23.05 4.47
N ASP A 561 47.88 -22.21 3.79
CA ASP A 561 48.02 -20.77 4.07
C ASP A 561 46.99 -19.89 3.31
N LEU A 562 46.05 -20.54 2.62
CA LEU A 562 45.03 -20.00 1.71
C LEU A 562 45.57 -19.49 0.37
N VAL A 563 46.87 -19.60 0.08
CA VAL A 563 47.39 -19.23 -1.23
C VAL A 563 46.90 -20.22 -2.28
N TYR A 564 46.36 -19.73 -3.39
CA TYR A 564 45.86 -20.61 -4.44
C TYR A 564 47.00 -21.43 -5.07
N SER A 565 46.74 -22.71 -5.35
CA SER A 565 47.62 -23.60 -6.11
C SER A 565 47.15 -23.75 -7.55
N ASP A 566 45.84 -23.65 -7.78
CA ASP A 566 45.20 -23.73 -9.10
C ASP A 566 44.04 -22.74 -9.15
N TYR A 567 43.71 -22.25 -10.35
CA TYR A 567 42.68 -21.26 -10.57
C TYR A 567 41.82 -21.60 -11.78
N GLY A 568 40.60 -21.07 -11.81
CA GLY A 568 39.75 -21.15 -12.98
C GLY A 568 38.94 -19.89 -13.20
N GLU A 569 38.47 -19.74 -14.43
CA GLU A 569 37.68 -18.60 -14.86
C GLU A 569 36.28 -18.70 -14.28
N CYS A 570 35.84 -17.70 -13.53
CA CYS A 570 34.51 -17.73 -12.95
C CYS A 570 33.44 -17.77 -14.04
N LEU A 571 32.48 -18.67 -13.87
CA LEU A 571 31.27 -18.75 -14.68
C LEU A 571 30.19 -17.91 -14.00
N PHE A 572 30.00 -16.70 -14.52
CA PHE A 572 28.76 -15.97 -14.28
C PHE A 572 27.84 -16.33 -15.44
N PRO A 573 26.82 -17.17 -15.21
CA PRO A 573 25.95 -17.57 -16.29
C PRO A 573 25.35 -16.34 -16.96
N GLU A 574 25.06 -15.30 -16.16
CA GLU A 574 24.50 -14.05 -16.63
C GLU A 574 24.85 -12.87 -15.71
N THR A 575 24.87 -11.65 -16.28
CA THR A 575 25.16 -10.38 -15.59
C THR A 575 23.95 -9.46 -15.58
N TRP A 576 23.79 -8.70 -14.49
CA TRP A 576 22.82 -7.60 -14.35
C TRP A 576 23.41 -6.21 -14.63
N GLU A 577 24.72 -6.14 -14.89
CA GLU A 577 25.39 -4.89 -15.22
C GLU A 577 24.76 -4.24 -16.46
N ASN A 578 24.35 -2.99 -16.34
CA ASN A 578 23.75 -2.19 -17.41
C ASN A 578 22.43 -2.76 -17.97
N LYS A 579 21.72 -3.58 -17.18
CA LYS A 579 20.48 -4.24 -17.62
C LYS A 579 19.28 -4.04 -16.71
N VAL A 580 19.41 -3.37 -15.57
CA VAL A 580 18.28 -3.21 -14.64
C VAL A 580 17.35 -2.12 -15.16
N GLU A 581 16.20 -2.47 -15.75
CA GLU A 581 15.24 -1.48 -16.26
C GLU A 581 14.11 -1.18 -15.27
N SER A 582 13.74 -2.16 -14.45
CA SER A 582 12.70 -1.99 -13.44
C SER A 582 13.00 -2.78 -12.17
N ILE A 583 12.43 -2.32 -11.06
CA ILE A 583 12.70 -2.85 -9.72
C ILE A 583 11.44 -2.82 -8.85
N SER A 584 11.25 -3.85 -8.04
CA SER A 584 10.24 -3.89 -6.98
C SER A 584 10.92 -4.13 -5.64
N ILE A 585 10.68 -3.21 -4.71
CA ILE A 585 11.32 -3.11 -3.42
C ILE A 585 10.25 -3.38 -2.36
N PRO A 586 10.40 -4.43 -1.52
CA PRO A 586 9.44 -4.73 -0.45
C PRO A 586 9.57 -3.74 0.71
N ASP A 587 8.59 -3.76 1.61
CA ASP A 587 8.58 -2.89 2.80
C ASP A 587 9.82 -3.11 3.68
N GLY A 588 10.29 -2.03 4.31
CA GLY A 588 11.48 -2.03 5.18
C GLY A 588 12.81 -2.26 4.47
N ILE A 589 12.85 -2.24 3.14
CA ILE A 589 14.06 -2.35 2.33
C ILE A 589 14.33 -1.06 1.56
N GLN A 590 15.61 -0.72 1.42
CA GLN A 590 16.08 0.33 0.53
C GLN A 590 17.12 -0.19 -0.47
N VAL A 591 17.18 0.46 -1.64
CA VAL A 591 18.11 0.13 -2.72
C VAL A 591 18.89 1.36 -3.15
N GLU A 592 20.22 1.24 -3.20
CA GLU A 592 21.12 2.23 -3.79
C GLU A 592 21.86 1.59 -4.96
N MET A 593 22.04 2.32 -6.05
CA MET A 593 22.70 1.86 -7.26
C MET A 593 23.79 2.83 -7.67
N PHE A 594 24.76 2.31 -8.41
CA PHE A 594 25.99 3.04 -8.71
C PHE A 594 26.41 2.76 -10.15
N SER A 595 26.85 3.81 -10.85
CA SER A 595 27.25 3.72 -12.26
C SER A 595 28.58 2.98 -12.47
N ASP A 596 29.36 2.79 -11.40
CA ASP A 596 30.59 2.03 -11.41
C ASP A 596 30.57 0.89 -10.37
N VAL A 597 31.52 -0.03 -10.52
CA VAL A 597 31.73 -1.13 -9.57
C VAL A 597 32.21 -0.61 -8.21
N GLN A 598 32.10 -1.44 -7.17
CA GLN A 598 32.51 -1.11 -5.80
C GLN A 598 31.84 0.16 -5.24
N PHE A 599 30.59 0.42 -5.62
CA PHE A 599 29.80 1.55 -5.15
C PHE A 599 30.42 2.93 -5.51
N LYS A 600 31.12 3.01 -6.64
CA LYS A 600 31.73 4.23 -7.16
C LYS A 600 30.86 4.88 -8.24
N GLY A 601 31.25 6.07 -8.69
CA GLY A 601 30.57 6.78 -9.77
C GLY A 601 29.30 7.50 -9.31
N LYS A 602 28.35 7.70 -10.23
CA LYS A 602 27.07 8.35 -9.96
C LYS A 602 26.19 7.42 -9.12
N LYS A 603 25.81 7.88 -7.93
CA LYS A 603 24.83 7.21 -7.08
C LYS A 603 23.40 7.52 -7.56
N ILE A 604 22.57 6.49 -7.57
CA ILE A 604 21.12 6.54 -7.86
C ILE A 604 20.41 5.85 -6.68
N GLY A 605 19.35 6.46 -6.15
CA GLY A 605 18.77 6.06 -4.86
C GLY A 605 19.22 6.97 -3.69
N PRO A 606 18.86 6.62 -2.43
CA PRO A 606 18.16 5.41 -2.03
C PRO A 606 16.70 5.38 -2.49
N PHE A 607 16.23 4.25 -2.99
CA PHE A 607 14.80 4.00 -3.22
C PHE A 607 14.26 3.18 -2.06
N TYR A 608 13.12 3.58 -1.51
CA TYR A 608 12.50 2.95 -0.34
C TYR A 608 11.29 2.11 -0.73
N GLY A 609 11.15 0.94 -0.13
CA GLY A 609 9.95 0.11 -0.27
C GLY A 609 8.86 0.38 0.78
N PRO A 610 7.62 -0.09 0.58
CA PRO A 610 7.15 -0.81 -0.60
C PRO A 610 7.06 0.12 -1.82
N ASN A 611 7.74 -0.23 -2.92
CA ASN A 611 7.73 0.57 -4.15
C ASN A 611 7.98 -0.32 -5.38
N THR A 612 7.34 0.01 -6.50
CA THR A 612 7.62 -0.60 -7.80
C THR A 612 7.95 0.50 -8.80
N ILE A 613 9.21 0.53 -9.21
CA ILE A 613 9.72 1.50 -10.17
C ILE A 613 9.69 0.82 -11.54
N ASN A 614 8.67 1.15 -12.33
CA ASN A 614 8.43 0.54 -13.63
C ASN A 614 9.51 0.91 -14.67
N LYS A 615 10.18 2.04 -14.50
CA LYS A 615 11.26 2.46 -15.38
C LYS A 615 12.29 3.19 -14.55
N LEU A 616 13.47 2.61 -14.43
CA LEU A 616 14.51 3.08 -13.57
C LEU A 616 15.37 4.13 -14.27
N CYS A 617 15.59 5.26 -13.61
CA CYS A 617 16.53 6.24 -14.13
C CYS A 617 17.97 5.68 -14.01
N GLY A 618 18.77 5.78 -15.07
CA GLY A 618 20.15 5.27 -15.08
C GLY A 618 20.30 3.76 -14.83
N GLY A 619 19.21 2.99 -14.96
CA GLY A 619 19.23 1.54 -14.82
C GLY A 619 20.24 0.84 -15.75
N LYS A 620 20.31 1.30 -17.01
CA LYS A 620 21.31 0.91 -18.02
C LYS A 620 22.76 1.30 -17.72
N GLU A 621 22.99 2.11 -16.70
CA GLU A 621 24.35 2.49 -16.28
C GLU A 621 24.76 1.76 -15.00
N THR A 622 23.87 1.00 -14.38
CA THR A 622 24.10 0.44 -13.05
C THR A 622 25.07 -0.75 -13.11
N LYS A 623 26.17 -0.66 -12.36
CA LYS A 623 27.20 -1.71 -12.26
C LYS A 623 27.39 -2.28 -10.86
N SER A 624 26.96 -1.56 -9.83
CA SER A 624 26.92 -2.07 -8.45
C SER A 624 25.68 -1.58 -7.71
N MET A 625 25.26 -2.32 -6.67
CA MET A 625 24.02 -2.07 -5.94
C MET A 625 24.17 -2.43 -4.46
N LYS A 626 23.54 -1.65 -3.57
CA LYS A 626 23.36 -1.99 -2.16
C LYS A 626 21.89 -2.24 -1.89
N VAL A 627 21.57 -3.42 -1.37
CA VAL A 627 20.25 -3.76 -0.87
C VAL A 627 20.35 -3.87 0.65
N SER A 628 19.67 -2.98 1.37
CA SER A 628 19.81 -2.87 2.82
C SER A 628 18.46 -2.74 3.50
N LYS A 629 18.37 -3.15 4.77
CA LYS A 629 17.21 -2.86 5.61
C LYS A 629 17.18 -1.37 5.94
N THR A 630 15.98 -0.84 6.14
CA THR A 630 15.76 0.54 6.52
C THR A 630 14.59 0.64 7.49
N ASP A 631 14.70 1.54 8.47
CA ASP A 631 13.61 1.87 9.40
C ASP A 631 12.72 3.00 8.85
N VAL A 632 13.07 3.52 7.67
CA VAL A 632 12.40 4.62 7.01
C VAL A 632 11.07 4.14 6.44
N LYS A 633 9.96 4.68 6.98
CA LYS A 633 8.60 4.34 6.56
C LYS A 633 8.13 5.26 5.42
N THR A 634 7.83 4.68 4.26
CA THR A 634 7.29 5.42 3.11
C THR A 634 5.88 5.98 3.34
N ALA A 635 5.12 5.45 4.31
CA ALA A 635 3.80 5.95 4.68
C ALA A 635 3.78 7.44 5.08
N GLY A 636 4.92 7.98 5.52
CA GLY A 636 5.08 9.41 5.85
C GLY A 636 5.72 10.25 4.75
N MET A 637 5.85 9.72 3.53
CA MET A 637 6.50 10.38 2.39
C MET A 637 5.51 10.74 1.29
N VAL A 638 5.88 11.71 0.46
CA VAL A 638 5.11 12.08 -0.72
C VAL A 638 5.45 11.12 -1.86
N LEU A 639 4.46 10.46 -2.43
CA LEU A 639 4.65 9.66 -3.64
C LEU A 639 4.43 10.55 -4.86
N ILE A 640 5.44 10.65 -5.72
CA ILE A 640 5.33 11.32 -7.03
C ILE A 640 5.44 10.29 -8.14
N CYS A 641 4.73 10.50 -9.24
CA CYS A 641 4.79 9.63 -10.41
C CYS A 641 4.88 10.42 -11.71
N SER A 642 5.62 9.89 -12.69
CA SER A 642 5.88 10.53 -13.98
C SER A 642 4.69 10.47 -14.94
N GLU A 643 3.68 9.65 -14.63
CA GLU A 643 2.45 9.53 -15.40
C GLU A 643 1.22 9.76 -14.52
N LYS A 644 0.05 9.81 -15.17
CA LYS A 644 -1.23 10.03 -14.53
C LYS A 644 -1.65 8.80 -13.73
N SER A 645 -2.53 8.98 -12.75
CA SER A 645 -3.16 7.90 -11.99
C SER A 645 -2.14 6.95 -11.35
N PHE A 646 -1.00 7.49 -10.90
CA PHE A 646 0.05 6.75 -10.21
C PHE A 646 0.72 5.65 -11.06
N SER A 647 0.86 5.87 -12.37
CA SER A 647 1.60 4.99 -13.27
C SER A 647 3.00 5.54 -13.62
N GLY A 648 3.75 4.78 -14.43
CA GLY A 648 5.09 5.16 -14.88
C GLY A 648 6.15 4.99 -13.79
N MET A 649 7.15 5.87 -13.78
CA MET A 649 8.17 5.92 -12.74
C MET A 649 7.59 6.61 -11.52
N CYS A 650 7.54 5.91 -10.37
CA CYS A 650 7.07 6.45 -9.11
C CYS A 650 8.18 6.42 -8.05
N ASP A 651 8.21 7.43 -7.18
CA ASP A 651 9.21 7.54 -6.12
C ASP A 651 8.65 8.22 -4.86
N TYR A 652 9.17 7.81 -3.71
CA TYR A 652 8.80 8.36 -2.40
C TYR A 652 9.82 9.42 -1.98
N ILE A 653 9.33 10.62 -1.74
CA ILE A 653 10.16 11.80 -1.49
C ILE A 653 9.95 12.28 -0.05
N GLU A 654 11.06 12.53 0.63
CA GLU A 654 11.08 13.04 1.99
C GLU A 654 10.65 14.52 2.07
N PRO A 655 10.17 14.99 3.23
CA PRO A 655 9.87 16.41 3.42
C PRO A 655 11.11 17.31 3.35
N GLU A 656 11.31 18.00 2.23
CA GLU A 656 12.39 18.96 2.00
C GLU A 656 12.02 20.04 0.97
N LYS A 657 12.92 21.03 0.83
CA LYS A 657 12.93 22.06 -0.21
C LYS A 657 13.79 21.63 -1.40
N TYR A 658 13.16 21.29 -2.51
CA TYR A 658 13.80 20.87 -3.74
C TYR A 658 13.80 22.01 -4.76
N SER A 659 14.89 22.78 -4.81
CA SER A 659 15.04 23.87 -5.79
C SER A 659 15.17 23.37 -7.24
N LYS A 660 15.49 22.08 -7.42
CA LYS A 660 15.46 21.34 -8.69
C LYS A 660 14.85 19.97 -8.43
N LEU A 661 14.11 19.41 -9.40
CA LEU A 661 13.56 18.05 -9.29
C LEU A 661 14.59 16.98 -9.65
N ILE A 662 15.69 16.94 -8.90
CA ILE A 662 16.67 15.85 -8.98
C ILE A 662 16.49 15.00 -7.73
N PHE A 663 15.70 13.94 -7.85
CA PHE A 663 15.42 13.02 -6.75
C PHE A 663 16.24 11.75 -6.94
N HIS A 664 16.98 11.34 -5.90
CA HIS A 664 17.70 10.07 -5.91
C HIS A 664 18.59 9.87 -7.16
N GLY A 665 19.19 10.95 -7.70
CA GLY A 665 20.01 10.92 -8.91
C GLY A 665 19.26 10.91 -10.25
N CYS A 666 17.92 10.90 -10.21
CA CYS A 666 17.02 10.99 -11.36
C CYS A 666 16.61 12.43 -11.65
N ASN A 667 16.66 12.84 -12.92
CA ASN A 667 16.21 14.17 -13.33
C ASN A 667 14.74 14.13 -13.77
N TRP A 668 13.85 14.68 -12.96
CA TRP A 668 12.41 14.75 -13.24
C TRP A 668 12.01 16.00 -14.06
N ASN A 669 12.99 16.86 -14.39
CA ASN A 669 12.82 17.98 -15.31
C ASN A 669 13.04 17.58 -16.78
N GLU A 670 13.09 16.29 -17.10
CA GLU A 670 13.11 15.85 -18.50
C GLU A 670 11.68 15.71 -19.02
N LYS A 671 11.43 16.03 -20.30
CA LYS A 671 10.08 16.03 -20.90
C LYS A 671 9.30 14.73 -20.67
N LYS A 672 10.01 13.61 -20.48
CA LYS A 672 9.42 12.28 -20.25
C LYS A 672 9.22 11.92 -18.77
N ALA A 673 9.81 12.68 -17.84
CA ALA A 673 9.85 12.38 -16.41
C ALA A 673 9.18 13.46 -15.54
N SER A 674 8.37 14.35 -16.14
CA SER A 674 7.64 15.38 -15.38
C SER A 674 6.67 14.73 -14.39
N ILE A 675 6.54 15.31 -13.20
CA ILE A 675 5.54 14.86 -12.22
C ILE A 675 4.13 15.06 -12.81
N LYS A 676 3.37 13.97 -12.92
CA LYS A 676 2.01 13.97 -13.48
C LYS A 676 0.96 13.51 -12.48
N SER A 677 1.34 12.79 -11.44
CA SER A 677 0.46 12.50 -10.31
C SER A 677 1.25 12.53 -9.00
N ILE A 678 0.54 12.85 -7.91
CA ILE A 678 1.13 13.02 -6.58
C ILE A 678 0.17 12.53 -5.50
N ARG A 679 0.70 11.87 -4.48
CA ARG A 679 -0.01 11.54 -3.25
C ARG A 679 0.73 12.16 -2.09
N VAL A 680 0.02 13.00 -1.35
CA VAL A 680 0.52 13.69 -0.17
C VAL A 680 -0.12 13.03 1.05
N PRO A 681 0.67 12.42 1.97
CA PRO A 681 0.14 11.81 3.18
C PRO A 681 -0.29 12.88 4.20
N ASP A 682 -1.03 12.47 5.23
CA ASP A 682 -1.48 13.38 6.31
C ASP A 682 -0.31 14.10 6.98
N GLY A 683 -0.54 15.35 7.38
CA GLY A 683 0.46 16.20 8.05
C GLY A 683 1.54 16.78 7.14
N LEU A 684 1.46 16.58 5.82
CA LEU A 684 2.35 17.23 4.83
C LEU A 684 1.57 18.18 3.92
N ALA A 685 2.27 19.20 3.42
CA ALA A 685 1.78 20.07 2.35
C ALA A 685 2.85 20.16 1.25
N VAL A 686 2.41 20.06 -0.01
CA VAL A 686 3.31 20.14 -1.17
C VAL A 686 2.95 21.33 -2.04
N ALA A 687 3.90 22.24 -2.21
CA ALA A 687 3.84 23.30 -3.21
C ALA A 687 4.86 23.00 -4.33
N MET A 688 4.49 23.29 -5.57
CA MET A 688 5.29 23.04 -6.76
C MET A 688 5.36 24.29 -7.63
N TRP A 689 6.39 24.42 -8.46
CA TRP A 689 6.59 25.61 -9.29
C TRP A 689 7.09 25.28 -10.69
N THR A 690 6.72 26.10 -11.68
CA THR A 690 7.12 25.90 -13.08
C THR A 690 8.58 26.25 -13.39
N LYS A 691 9.31 26.88 -12.48
CA LYS A 691 10.75 27.15 -12.61
C LYS A 691 11.51 26.60 -11.41
N VAL A 692 12.83 26.56 -11.54
CA VAL A 692 13.74 26.23 -10.45
C VAL A 692 13.66 27.27 -9.33
N ASP A 693 14.20 26.95 -8.16
CA ASP A 693 14.33 27.87 -7.03
C ASP A 693 12.99 28.49 -6.57
N PHE A 694 11.89 27.74 -6.72
CA PHE A 694 10.54 28.12 -6.31
C PHE A 694 9.99 29.36 -7.04
N GLU A 695 10.44 29.58 -8.29
CA GLU A 695 9.99 30.67 -9.15
C GLU A 695 8.91 30.25 -10.16
N GLY A 696 8.22 31.23 -10.75
CA GLY A 696 7.23 30.99 -11.79
C GLY A 696 5.82 30.79 -11.23
N MET A 697 5.01 30.00 -11.94
CA MET A 697 3.62 29.74 -11.55
C MET A 697 3.60 28.65 -10.47
N PRO A 698 3.03 28.93 -9.29
CA PRO A 698 2.90 27.93 -8.23
C PRO A 698 1.70 27.00 -8.49
N PHE A 699 1.83 25.74 -8.07
CA PHE A 699 0.78 24.74 -7.97
C PHE A 699 0.69 24.23 -6.53
N GLY A 700 -0.53 23.97 -6.05
CA GLY A 700 -0.80 23.69 -4.65
C GLY A 700 -0.94 24.95 -3.77
N PRO A 701 -0.77 24.86 -2.44
CA PRO A 701 -0.29 23.67 -1.73
C PRO A 701 -1.33 22.53 -1.72
N TYR A 702 -0.90 21.33 -2.10
CA TYR A 702 -1.66 20.10 -1.89
C TYR A 702 -1.44 19.68 -0.45
N THR A 703 -2.43 19.92 0.41
CA THR A 703 -2.34 19.53 1.83
C THR A 703 -2.89 18.12 1.98
N GLY A 704 -2.03 17.22 2.43
CA GLY A 704 -2.41 15.85 2.67
C GLY A 704 -3.38 15.70 3.84
N PRO A 705 -4.13 14.59 3.89
CA PRO A 705 -4.06 13.48 2.94
C PRO A 705 -4.81 13.77 1.63
N VAL A 706 -4.12 13.67 0.50
CA VAL A 706 -4.73 13.89 -0.82
C VAL A 706 -4.01 13.08 -1.89
N SER A 707 -4.79 12.49 -2.81
CA SER A 707 -4.29 11.84 -4.02
C SER A 707 -4.74 12.66 -5.24
N VAL A 708 -3.78 13.16 -6.00
CA VAL A 708 -4.00 13.96 -7.21
C VAL A 708 -3.60 13.09 -8.42
N PRO A 709 -4.56 12.43 -9.08
CA PRO A 709 -4.26 11.51 -10.19
C PRO A 709 -3.78 12.24 -11.45
N GLU A 710 -3.99 13.54 -11.53
CA GLU A 710 -3.47 14.38 -12.59
C GLU A 710 -3.14 15.76 -12.02
N VAL A 711 -1.85 16.05 -11.87
CA VAL A 711 -1.39 17.37 -11.49
C VAL A 711 -1.76 18.34 -12.63
N ASP A 712 -2.39 19.46 -12.26
CA ASP A 712 -2.77 20.58 -13.13
C ASP A 712 -4.00 20.38 -14.05
N ASP A 713 -4.92 19.48 -13.69
CA ASP A 713 -6.31 19.42 -14.20
C ASP A 713 -6.48 19.40 -15.73
N GLY A 714 -5.47 18.96 -16.48
CA GLY A 714 -5.54 18.83 -17.93
C GLY A 714 -5.35 20.12 -18.72
N TYR A 715 -4.72 21.16 -18.14
CA TYR A 715 -4.04 22.16 -18.97
C TYR A 715 -3.11 21.41 -19.94
N THR A 716 -3.25 21.67 -21.23
CA THR A 716 -2.62 20.89 -22.31
C THR A 716 -1.16 20.62 -21.96
N ALA A 717 -0.83 19.33 -21.83
CA ALA A 717 0.39 18.80 -21.18
C ALA A 717 1.74 19.28 -21.74
N ASN A 718 1.72 20.18 -22.72
CA ASN A 718 2.86 20.75 -23.40
C ASN A 718 3.33 22.09 -22.80
N GLU A 719 2.56 22.77 -21.94
CA GLU A 719 2.91 24.15 -21.54
C GLU A 719 3.54 24.30 -20.15
N PHE A 720 3.26 23.38 -19.21
CA PHE A 720 3.77 23.53 -17.83
C PHE A 720 4.62 22.33 -17.42
N GLN A 721 5.85 22.63 -17.03
CA GLN A 721 6.80 21.68 -16.47
C GLN A 721 7.10 22.12 -15.03
N ILE A 722 6.81 21.24 -14.07
CA ILE A 722 7.26 21.45 -12.69
C ILE A 722 8.78 21.33 -12.66
N ASN A 723 9.45 22.29 -12.04
CA ASN A 723 10.91 22.37 -11.99
C ASN A 723 11.46 22.52 -10.56
N SER A 724 10.63 22.85 -9.58
CA SER A 724 10.97 22.84 -8.15
C SER A 724 9.75 22.50 -7.29
N MET A 725 10.00 22.04 -6.06
CA MET A 725 8.98 21.56 -5.13
C MET A 725 9.39 21.78 -3.67
N ASN A 726 8.43 22.12 -2.82
CA ASN A 726 8.61 22.28 -1.39
C ASN A 726 7.62 21.37 -0.67
N ILE A 727 8.14 20.46 0.15
CA ILE A 727 7.35 19.54 0.97
C ILE A 727 7.57 19.94 2.43
N GLU A 728 6.55 20.53 3.04
CA GLU A 728 6.64 20.99 4.43
C GLU A 728 5.71 20.18 5.32
N LYS A 729 6.15 19.97 6.56
CA LYS A 729 5.25 19.49 7.61
C LYS A 729 4.27 20.60 7.94
N PHE A 730 3.00 20.23 7.97
CA PHE A 730 1.91 21.14 8.22
C PHE A 730 1.13 20.67 9.45
N THR A 731 0.84 21.57 10.39
CA THR A 731 -0.05 21.26 11.51
C THR A 731 -1.42 21.85 11.22
N LYS A 732 -2.52 21.14 11.54
CA LYS A 732 -3.89 21.64 11.30
C LYS A 732 -4.17 23.03 11.89
N SER A 733 -3.39 23.46 12.89
CA SER A 733 -3.41 24.84 13.44
C SER A 733 -2.92 25.91 12.47
N ASP A 734 -2.09 25.57 11.49
CA ASP A 734 -1.58 26.53 10.50
C ASP A 734 -2.62 26.83 9.40
N LEU A 735 -3.70 26.02 9.30
CA LEU A 735 -4.85 26.25 8.40
C LEU A 735 -5.92 27.18 8.99
N VAL A 736 -5.59 28.04 9.96
CA VAL A 736 -6.49 29.14 10.33
C VAL A 736 -6.56 30.08 9.13
N TYR A 737 -7.49 29.78 8.22
CA TYR A 737 -7.90 30.66 7.16
C TYR A 737 -8.29 31.98 7.82
N GLU A 738 -7.44 32.99 7.71
CA GLU A 738 -7.90 34.37 7.75
C GLU A 738 -9.02 34.41 6.72
N LYS A 739 -10.28 34.52 7.20
CA LYS A 739 -11.40 34.93 6.37
C LYS A 739 -11.02 36.29 5.80
N SER A 740 -10.34 36.32 4.66
CA SER A 740 -10.28 37.54 3.88
C SER A 740 -11.69 37.77 3.36
N ASP A 741 -12.30 38.87 3.78
CA ASP A 741 -13.54 39.39 3.20
C ASP A 741 -13.36 39.55 1.70
N PHE A 742 -13.69 38.50 0.95
CA PHE A 742 -13.75 38.51 -0.50
C PHE A 742 -15.18 38.84 -0.92
N SER A 743 -15.63 40.05 -0.54
CA SER A 743 -16.74 40.72 -1.22
C SER A 743 -16.16 41.81 -2.12
N GLU A 744 -16.48 41.70 -3.42
CA GLU A 744 -16.36 42.77 -4.43
C GLU A 744 -14.96 43.35 -4.73
N LYS A 745 -14.25 42.70 -5.67
CA LYS A 745 -13.95 43.33 -6.98
C LYS A 745 -13.22 42.35 -7.90
N ARG A 746 -13.86 42.06 -9.05
CA ARG A 746 -13.21 41.44 -10.21
C ARG A 746 -12.25 42.44 -10.88
N SER A 747 -11.15 41.88 -11.39
CA SER A 747 -10.13 42.45 -12.27
C SER A 747 -8.83 42.94 -11.61
N LYS A 748 -7.74 42.44 -12.20
CA LYS A 748 -6.30 42.67 -11.96
C LYS A 748 -5.64 41.77 -10.90
N THR A 749 -4.93 40.78 -11.46
CA THR A 749 -3.70 40.15 -10.95
C THR A 749 -3.70 39.81 -9.46
N LEU A 750 -4.10 38.58 -9.15
CA LEU A 750 -3.83 37.94 -7.86
C LEU A 750 -2.31 37.86 -7.67
N SER A 751 -1.76 38.83 -6.95
CA SER A 751 -0.40 38.80 -6.42
C SER A 751 -0.36 37.82 -5.25
N TYR A 752 0.30 36.68 -5.43
CA TYR A 752 0.60 35.69 -4.40
C TYR A 752 1.66 36.19 -3.39
N SER A 753 1.51 37.40 -2.85
CA SER A 753 2.51 37.99 -1.93
C SER A 753 2.40 37.53 -0.48
N LYS A 754 1.38 36.72 -0.12
CA LYS A 754 1.18 36.27 1.28
C LYS A 754 1.88 34.96 1.65
N ILE A 755 2.40 34.19 0.70
CA ILE A 755 3.21 32.98 0.97
C ILE A 755 4.71 33.31 1.07
N SER A 756 5.17 34.43 0.49
CA SER A 756 6.59 34.82 0.52
C SER A 756 7.11 35.32 1.87
N LYS A 757 6.24 35.52 2.88
CA LYS A 757 6.67 35.88 4.24
C LYS A 757 7.12 34.70 5.10
N ILE A 758 6.90 33.46 4.66
CA ILE A 758 7.38 32.26 5.37
C ILE A 758 8.76 31.79 4.85
N SER A 759 9.22 32.27 3.69
CA SER A 759 10.52 31.88 3.11
C SER A 759 11.67 32.87 3.36
N ARG A 760 11.50 33.86 4.25
CA ARG A 760 12.56 34.83 4.65
C ARG A 760 12.68 34.99 6.18
N VAL A 761 12.63 33.88 6.90
CA VAL A 761 13.16 33.75 8.27
C VAL A 761 14.05 32.54 8.33
#